data_AF-A0A2K6R637-F1
#
_entry.id   AF-A0A2K6R637-F1
#
_cell.length_a   1.000
_cell.length_b   1.000
_cell.length_c   1.000
_cell.angle_alpha   90.00
_cell.angle_beta   90.00
_cell.angle_gamma   90.00
#
_symmetry.space_group_name_H-M   'P 1'
#
loop_
_entity.id
_entity.type
_entity.pdbx_description
1 polymer ?
#
loop_
_entity_poly.entity_id
_entity_poly.type
_entity_poly.pdbx_seq_one_letter_code
_entity_poly.pdbx_strand_id
1 'polypeptide(L)'
;MRAGRDTTPARELFRDAAFPAADSSLFCDLSTPLAHFREDITWRRPQEICTMPRLFPDDPQEGQVKQGLLGDCWFLCACAALQKSRHLLDQVIPPGQPSWADQEYQGSFTCRIWQFGRWVEVTTDDRLPCLAGRLCFSRCQREDVFWLPLLEKVYAKVHGSYEHLWAGQVADALVDLTGGLAERWSLKGVAGSGGQQDRPGRWEHRTCRQLLRLKDQSLISCSVLSPRAGARELGEFHAFIVSDLRELQDQAGQSILLLRIQNPWGRRCWQGLWREGGEGWSQVDAAVTSELLSQLQEGEFWVEEEEFLREFDEITIGYPITEAGHLQSLYTEKLLCHTRALPGAWVKGQSAGGCRNNSGFPSNPKFWLRVSEPSEVYIAVLQRSRLRAADWAGRARALVGDSHTSWSPASIPGKHYQAVGLHLWKVEKRRVNLPRVLSTPPVAGTACHAYDREVHLRCELSPGYYLAVPSTFLKDAPGEFLLRVFSTGRVSLSAIRAVAKNTTPGAALPAGEWGTVQLRGSWRAGQTAGGSRNFASYPTNPCFPFSVPEGPGPRCVRITLHQHCRPSDTEFHPIGFHIFQVPEGGRSQDAPPLLLQEPLLSCVPHRYAQEVSRLCLLPPGTYRVVPSTYLPDTEGAFTVTIATRIDRSPSWQ
;
A
#
# COMPACT_ATOMS: atom_id res chain seq x y z
N MET A 1 -50.38 -41.80 40.18
CA MET A 1 -49.78 -40.54 39.70
C MET A 1 -48.28 -40.76 39.56
N ARG A 2 -47.75 -40.87 38.34
CA ARG A 2 -46.30 -40.87 38.09
C ARG A 2 -45.93 -39.44 37.69
N ALA A 3 -45.08 -38.80 38.48
CA ALA A 3 -44.52 -37.49 38.19
C ALA A 3 -43.67 -37.57 36.91
N GLY A 4 -44.00 -36.71 35.95
CA GLY A 4 -43.21 -36.53 34.73
C GLY A 4 -41.85 -35.92 35.08
N ARG A 5 -40.79 -36.47 34.48
CA ARG A 5 -39.48 -35.82 34.45
C ARG A 5 -39.60 -34.61 33.53
N ASP A 6 -39.55 -33.42 34.11
CA ASP A 6 -39.29 -32.19 33.37
C ASP A 6 -37.88 -32.27 32.77
N THR A 7 -37.80 -32.57 31.49
CA THR A 7 -36.59 -32.36 30.70
C THR A 7 -36.49 -30.87 30.42
N THR A 8 -35.63 -30.15 31.16
CA THR A 8 -35.21 -28.80 30.79
C THR A 8 -34.70 -28.81 29.35
N PRO A 9 -35.19 -27.93 28.45
CA PRO A 9 -34.71 -27.86 27.08
C PRO A 9 -33.20 -27.56 27.09
N ALA A 10 -32.45 -28.27 26.25
CA ALA A 10 -31.02 -28.00 26.08
C ALA A 10 -30.83 -26.52 25.72
N ARG A 11 -29.95 -25.82 26.44
CA ARG A 11 -29.67 -24.40 26.23
C ARG A 11 -29.20 -24.20 24.78
N GLU A 12 -29.90 -23.36 24.03
CA GLU A 12 -29.55 -23.06 22.65
C GLU A 12 -28.26 -22.21 22.62
N LEU A 13 -27.24 -22.71 21.91
CA LEU A 13 -25.98 -22.00 21.70
C LEU A 13 -26.12 -20.97 20.57
N PHE A 14 -25.40 -19.85 20.69
CA PHE A 14 -25.41 -18.76 19.74
C PHE A 14 -25.13 -19.24 18.31
N ARG A 15 -25.91 -18.71 17.36
CA ARG A 15 -25.78 -18.93 15.92
C ARG A 15 -25.73 -17.57 15.25
N ASP A 16 -24.62 -17.31 14.57
CA ASP A 16 -24.41 -16.03 13.90
C ASP A 16 -25.20 -15.98 12.60
N ALA A 17 -26.30 -15.23 12.59
CA ALA A 17 -27.12 -15.05 11.40
C ALA A 17 -26.42 -14.19 10.32
N ALA A 18 -25.45 -13.35 10.71
CA ALA A 18 -24.72 -12.48 9.78
C ALA A 18 -23.52 -13.19 9.13
N PHE A 19 -23.04 -14.28 9.74
CA PHE A 19 -21.97 -15.12 9.20
C PHE A 19 -22.30 -16.59 9.46
N PRO A 20 -23.31 -17.13 8.73
CA PRO A 20 -23.85 -18.45 9.01
C PRO A 20 -22.85 -19.56 8.71
N ALA A 21 -22.99 -20.69 9.40
CA ALA A 21 -22.28 -21.93 9.08
C ALA A 21 -22.79 -22.53 7.76
N ALA A 22 -22.45 -21.89 6.63
CA ALA A 22 -22.93 -22.21 5.29
C ALA A 22 -21.90 -21.77 4.23
N ASP A 23 -22.09 -22.22 2.99
CA ASP A 23 -21.23 -21.89 1.84
C ASP A 23 -21.01 -20.39 1.66
N SER A 24 -22.00 -19.55 1.95
CA SER A 24 -21.89 -18.09 1.82
C SER A 24 -20.82 -17.46 2.71
N SER A 25 -20.45 -18.13 3.81
CA SER A 25 -19.36 -17.69 4.70
C SER A 25 -18.01 -18.26 4.30
N LEU A 26 -17.98 -19.33 3.50
CA LEU A 26 -16.75 -19.93 2.97
C LEU A 26 -16.34 -19.27 1.66
N PHE A 27 -17.30 -19.06 0.76
CA PHE A 27 -17.07 -18.73 -0.65
C PHE A 27 -17.72 -17.40 -1.02
N CYS A 28 -17.05 -16.65 -1.91
CA CYS A 28 -17.61 -15.46 -2.54
C CYS A 28 -17.90 -15.66 -4.03
N ASP A 29 -16.97 -16.26 -4.77
CA ASP A 29 -17.07 -16.44 -6.22
C ASP A 29 -16.47 -17.75 -6.71
N LEU A 30 -15.98 -18.62 -5.81
CA LEU A 30 -15.42 -19.94 -6.13
C LEU A 30 -14.19 -19.86 -7.05
N SER A 31 -13.51 -18.73 -7.02
CA SER A 31 -12.34 -18.47 -7.87
C SER A 31 -11.05 -19.11 -7.35
N THR A 32 -11.06 -19.59 -6.12
CA THR A 32 -9.87 -20.15 -5.45
C THR A 32 -9.86 -21.68 -5.44
N PRO A 33 -8.69 -22.32 -5.24
CA PRO A 33 -8.59 -23.76 -5.02
C PRO A 33 -9.48 -24.31 -3.90
N LEU A 34 -9.94 -23.47 -2.97
CA LEU A 34 -10.85 -23.86 -1.89
C LEU A 34 -12.17 -24.46 -2.43
N ALA A 35 -12.61 -24.04 -3.62
CA ALA A 35 -13.85 -24.52 -4.23
C ALA A 35 -13.88 -26.04 -4.45
N HIS A 36 -12.72 -26.71 -4.57
CA HIS A 36 -12.64 -28.16 -4.72
C HIS A 36 -13.12 -28.95 -3.50
N PHE A 37 -13.15 -28.32 -2.31
CA PHE A 37 -13.52 -28.96 -1.05
C PHE A 37 -14.94 -28.58 -0.60
N ARG A 38 -15.71 -27.88 -1.45
CA ARG A 38 -17.01 -27.29 -1.09
C ARG A 38 -17.98 -28.28 -0.45
N GLU A 39 -18.10 -29.48 -1.02
CA GLU A 39 -19.05 -30.50 -0.54
C GLU A 39 -18.54 -31.26 0.69
N ASP A 40 -17.25 -31.15 1.01
CA ASP A 40 -16.60 -31.90 2.09
C ASP A 40 -16.46 -31.10 3.40
N ILE A 41 -16.59 -29.77 3.34
CA ILE A 41 -16.42 -28.90 4.52
C ILE A 41 -17.68 -28.95 5.38
N THR A 42 -17.48 -29.32 6.64
CA THR A 42 -18.50 -29.32 7.70
C THR A 42 -18.20 -28.25 8.73
N TRP A 43 -19.21 -27.79 9.48
CA TRP A 43 -19.02 -26.81 10.54
C TRP A 43 -19.19 -27.48 11.90
N ARG A 44 -18.16 -27.38 12.76
CA ARG A 44 -18.14 -28.03 14.07
C ARG A 44 -17.75 -27.07 15.18
N ARG A 45 -18.32 -27.24 16.37
CA ARG A 45 -17.86 -26.51 17.56
C ARG A 45 -16.59 -27.17 18.13
N PRO A 46 -15.78 -26.45 18.92
CA PRO A 46 -14.56 -27.00 19.51
C PRO A 46 -14.78 -28.28 20.33
N GLN A 47 -15.89 -28.40 21.08
CA GLN A 47 -16.22 -29.63 21.82
C GLN A 47 -16.54 -30.84 20.91
N GLU A 48 -16.84 -30.61 19.63
CA GLU A 48 -17.10 -31.66 18.64
C GLU A 48 -15.82 -32.06 17.87
N ILE A 49 -14.72 -31.32 18.09
CA ILE A 49 -13.42 -31.52 17.45
C ILE A 49 -12.45 -32.19 18.42
N CYS A 50 -12.41 -31.75 19.69
CA CYS A 50 -11.55 -32.34 20.72
C CYS A 50 -12.23 -32.38 22.10
N THR A 51 -11.64 -33.14 23.03
CA THR A 51 -12.23 -33.42 24.35
C THR A 51 -12.14 -32.26 25.33
N MET A 52 -11.07 -31.45 25.25
CA MET A 52 -10.79 -30.37 26.21
C MET A 52 -10.34 -29.10 25.48
N PRO A 53 -11.24 -28.43 24.74
CA PRO A 53 -10.89 -27.22 24.01
C PRO A 53 -10.51 -26.09 24.97
N ARG A 54 -9.47 -25.34 24.60
CA ARG A 54 -8.93 -24.19 25.33
C ARG A 54 -8.75 -23.02 24.37
N LEU A 55 -8.91 -21.80 24.89
CA LEU A 55 -8.86 -20.63 24.03
C LEU A 55 -7.40 -20.28 23.80
N PHE A 56 -6.67 -20.15 24.89
CA PHE A 56 -5.23 -19.91 24.91
C PHE A 56 -4.50 -21.11 25.52
N PRO A 57 -3.25 -21.36 25.10
CA PRO A 57 -2.40 -22.35 25.72
C PRO A 57 -1.85 -21.86 27.06
N ASP A 58 -1.31 -22.78 27.87
CA ASP A 58 -0.56 -22.45 29.08
C ASP A 58 0.87 -21.97 28.71
N ASP A 59 1.49 -22.62 27.73
CA ASP A 59 2.77 -22.22 27.13
C ASP A 59 2.54 -21.48 25.80
N PRO A 60 3.02 -20.24 25.62
CA PRO A 60 2.92 -19.51 24.35
C PRO A 60 3.43 -20.28 23.12
N GLN A 61 4.43 -21.16 23.27
CA GLN A 61 4.96 -21.99 22.19
C GLN A 61 3.90 -22.96 21.64
N GLU A 62 2.99 -23.44 22.48
CA GLU A 62 1.89 -24.33 22.06
C GLU A 62 0.83 -23.61 21.22
N GLY A 63 0.81 -22.28 21.28
CA GLY A 63 -0.11 -21.42 20.54
C GLY A 63 0.39 -21.03 19.15
N GLN A 64 1.59 -21.47 18.74
CA GLN A 64 2.24 -21.07 17.49
C GLN A 64 1.32 -21.23 16.27
N VAL A 65 1.36 -20.24 15.39
CA VAL A 65 0.46 -20.16 14.22
C VAL A 65 0.79 -21.22 13.17
N LYS A 66 -0.22 -21.96 12.71
CA LYS A 66 -0.12 -22.90 11.59
C LYS A 66 -1.23 -22.65 10.57
N GLN A 67 -0.83 -22.64 9.31
CA GLN A 67 -1.73 -22.47 8.18
C GLN A 67 -2.39 -23.80 7.79
N GLY A 68 -3.65 -23.70 7.37
CA GLY A 68 -4.39 -24.78 6.74
C GLY A 68 -4.45 -24.67 5.23
N LEU A 69 -5.62 -24.97 4.66
CA LEU A 69 -5.88 -24.96 3.22
C LEU A 69 -6.08 -23.55 2.65
N LEU A 70 -6.34 -22.55 3.51
CA LEU A 70 -6.60 -21.18 3.08
C LEU A 70 -5.30 -20.45 2.72
N GLY A 71 -5.31 -19.70 1.61
CA GLY A 71 -4.17 -18.91 1.14
C GLY A 71 -3.98 -17.58 1.88
N ASP A 72 -4.06 -17.57 3.21
CA ASP A 72 -4.08 -16.37 4.06
C ASP A 72 -2.82 -16.21 4.94
N CYS A 73 -1.68 -16.76 4.51
CA CYS A 73 -0.39 -16.65 5.22
C CYS A 73 -0.07 -15.22 5.67
N TRP A 74 -0.46 -14.21 4.88
CA TRP A 74 -0.31 -12.80 5.19
C TRP A 74 -0.98 -12.40 6.52
N PHE A 75 -2.16 -12.94 6.81
CA PHE A 75 -2.91 -12.69 8.03
C PHE A 75 -2.33 -13.49 9.20
N LEU A 76 -1.96 -14.76 8.98
CA LEU A 76 -1.38 -15.60 10.02
C LEU A 76 -0.01 -15.08 10.49
N CYS A 77 0.82 -14.56 9.58
CA CYS A 77 2.05 -13.85 9.92
C CYS A 77 1.76 -12.65 10.83
N ALA A 78 0.71 -11.87 10.55
CA ALA A 78 0.32 -10.75 11.41
C ALA A 78 -0.20 -11.21 12.78
N CYS A 79 -0.89 -12.36 12.85
CA CYS A 79 -1.35 -12.93 14.12
C CYS A 79 -0.20 -13.32 15.06
N ALA A 80 0.97 -13.68 14.52
CA ALA A 80 2.16 -13.92 15.34
C ALA A 80 2.61 -12.67 16.12
N ALA A 81 2.19 -11.46 15.72
CA ALA A 81 2.47 -10.23 16.45
C ALA A 81 1.76 -10.21 17.80
N LEU A 82 0.57 -10.80 17.87
CA LEU A 82 -0.23 -10.88 19.10
C LEU A 82 0.44 -11.78 20.13
N GLN A 83 1.16 -12.82 19.68
CA GLN A 83 1.90 -13.71 20.58
C GLN A 83 3.08 -13.02 21.26
N LYS A 84 3.64 -11.97 20.63
CA LYS A 84 4.75 -11.18 21.20
C LYS A 84 4.30 -10.11 22.20
N SER A 85 3.00 -9.77 22.23
CA SER A 85 2.50 -8.69 23.09
C SER A 85 1.16 -9.04 23.71
N ARG A 86 1.18 -9.31 25.02
CA ARG A 86 -0.03 -9.56 25.80
C ARG A 86 -1.02 -8.39 25.71
N HIS A 87 -0.52 -7.15 25.69
CA HIS A 87 -1.35 -5.96 25.53
C HIS A 87 -2.11 -5.94 24.20
N LEU A 88 -1.43 -6.24 23.09
CA LEU A 88 -2.10 -6.32 21.77
C LEU A 88 -3.06 -7.51 21.71
N LEU A 89 -2.68 -8.64 22.30
CA LEU A 89 -3.56 -9.81 22.39
C LEU A 89 -4.84 -9.50 23.15
N ASP A 90 -4.77 -8.89 24.33
CA ASP A 90 -5.94 -8.51 25.13
C ASP A 90 -6.77 -7.39 24.47
N GLN A 91 -6.13 -6.57 23.62
CA GLN A 91 -6.83 -5.56 22.83
C GLN A 91 -7.63 -6.17 21.68
N VAL A 92 -7.08 -7.18 20.99
CA VAL A 92 -7.76 -7.89 19.90
C VAL A 92 -8.74 -8.93 20.43
N ILE A 93 -8.41 -9.66 21.48
CA ILE A 93 -9.23 -10.70 22.10
C ILE A 93 -9.48 -10.27 23.55
N PRO A 94 -10.61 -9.61 23.84
CA PRO A 94 -10.91 -9.13 25.19
C PRO A 94 -10.83 -10.28 26.21
N PRO A 95 -10.17 -10.07 27.36
CA PRO A 95 -10.08 -11.07 28.41
C PRO A 95 -11.46 -11.30 29.08
N GLY A 96 -11.61 -12.45 29.73
CA GLY A 96 -12.84 -12.80 30.46
C GLY A 96 -13.95 -13.42 29.62
N GLN A 97 -13.66 -13.84 28.38
CA GLN A 97 -14.59 -14.64 27.59
C GLN A 97 -14.71 -16.05 28.19
N PRO A 98 -15.93 -16.61 28.36
CA PRO A 98 -16.11 -17.93 28.94
C PRO A 98 -15.41 -19.04 28.14
N SER A 99 -14.76 -19.95 28.86
CA SER A 99 -14.26 -21.21 28.31
C SER A 99 -15.40 -22.20 28.04
N TRP A 100 -15.16 -23.19 27.19
CA TRP A 100 -16.15 -24.24 26.86
C TRP A 100 -16.59 -25.10 28.05
N ALA A 101 -15.81 -25.12 29.14
CA ALA A 101 -16.15 -25.83 30.37
C ALA A 101 -16.98 -24.99 31.35
N ASP A 102 -17.09 -23.67 31.11
CA ASP A 102 -17.77 -22.74 32.02
C ASP A 102 -19.29 -22.81 31.85
N GLN A 103 -20.04 -22.57 32.92
CA GLN A 103 -21.52 -22.57 32.87
C GLN A 103 -22.05 -21.39 32.05
N GLU A 104 -21.26 -20.33 31.94
CA GLU A 104 -21.53 -19.10 31.22
C GLU A 104 -21.33 -19.25 29.71
N TYR A 105 -20.74 -20.35 29.23
CA TYR A 105 -20.54 -20.61 27.82
C TYR A 105 -21.85 -20.55 27.03
N GLN A 106 -21.85 -19.75 25.95
CA GLN A 106 -22.99 -19.57 25.05
C GLN A 106 -22.65 -19.87 23.59
N GLY A 107 -21.47 -20.38 23.28
CA GLY A 107 -21.04 -20.63 21.90
C GLY A 107 -20.81 -19.38 21.07
N SER A 108 -20.43 -18.27 21.73
CA SER A 108 -20.11 -16.98 21.12
C SER A 108 -18.69 -16.56 21.46
N PHE A 109 -17.99 -15.96 20.50
CA PHE A 109 -16.63 -15.44 20.66
C PHE A 109 -16.54 -14.03 20.05
N THR A 110 -15.83 -13.13 20.72
CA THR A 110 -15.73 -11.72 20.31
C THR A 110 -14.27 -11.31 20.20
N CYS A 111 -13.93 -10.65 19.08
CA CYS A 111 -12.66 -9.95 18.91
C CYS A 111 -12.89 -8.48 18.56
N ARG A 112 -11.84 -7.67 18.66
CA ARG A 112 -11.78 -6.30 18.17
C ARG A 112 -10.85 -6.25 16.97
N ILE A 113 -11.35 -5.76 15.85
CA ILE A 113 -10.54 -5.51 14.64
C ILE A 113 -10.50 -4.00 14.41
N TRP A 114 -9.30 -3.46 14.24
CA TRP A 114 -9.14 -2.06 13.88
C TRP A 114 -9.57 -1.84 12.44
N GLN A 115 -10.51 -0.93 12.23
CA GLN A 115 -11.07 -0.60 10.93
C GLN A 115 -11.13 0.91 10.77
N PHE A 116 -10.20 1.43 9.97
CA PHE A 116 -10.23 2.81 9.48
C PHE A 116 -10.36 3.87 10.59
N GLY A 117 -9.49 3.78 11.61
CA GLY A 117 -9.41 4.76 12.69
C GLY A 117 -10.14 4.38 13.98
N ARG A 118 -10.81 3.23 14.03
CA ARG A 118 -11.56 2.77 15.21
C ARG A 118 -11.44 1.27 15.41
N TRP A 119 -11.45 0.84 16.67
CA TRP A 119 -11.64 -0.56 17.03
C TRP A 119 -13.12 -0.93 16.90
N VAL A 120 -13.40 -2.03 16.20
CA VAL A 120 -14.75 -2.56 16.00
C VAL A 120 -14.84 -3.92 16.66
N GLU A 121 -15.78 -4.08 17.59
CA GLU A 121 -16.07 -5.38 18.21
C GLU A 121 -16.90 -6.23 17.25
N VAL A 122 -16.48 -7.47 17.05
CA VAL A 122 -17.09 -8.42 16.13
C VAL A 122 -17.28 -9.75 16.86
N THR A 123 -18.54 -10.12 17.05
CA THR A 123 -18.93 -11.39 17.67
C THR A 123 -19.32 -12.39 16.60
N THR A 124 -18.81 -13.62 16.72
CA THR A 124 -19.17 -14.79 15.91
C THR A 124 -19.64 -15.92 16.83
N ASP A 125 -20.34 -16.90 16.28
CA ASP A 125 -20.40 -18.20 16.95
C ASP A 125 -19.08 -18.95 16.80
N ASP A 126 -18.85 -19.98 17.63
CA ASP A 126 -17.60 -20.75 17.61
C ASP A 126 -17.60 -21.97 16.68
N ARG A 127 -18.56 -22.08 15.74
CA ARG A 127 -18.53 -23.16 14.74
C ARG A 127 -17.39 -22.90 13.74
N LEU A 128 -16.49 -23.86 13.55
CA LEU A 128 -15.32 -23.74 12.69
C LEU A 128 -15.42 -24.70 11.50
N PRO A 129 -14.92 -24.30 10.32
CA PRO A 129 -14.81 -25.17 9.14
C PRO A 129 -13.88 -26.35 9.39
N CYS A 130 -14.34 -27.55 9.05
CA CYS A 130 -13.65 -28.81 9.27
C CYS A 130 -13.75 -29.73 8.06
N LEU A 131 -12.64 -30.37 7.72
CA LEU A 131 -12.56 -31.41 6.70
C LEU A 131 -12.28 -32.75 7.41
N ALA A 132 -13.08 -33.78 7.13
CA ALA A 132 -13.00 -35.07 7.80
C ALA A 132 -12.93 -34.97 9.35
N GLY A 133 -13.67 -34.03 9.93
CA GLY A 133 -13.75 -33.81 11.38
C GLY A 133 -12.58 -33.05 12.02
N ARG A 134 -11.61 -32.55 11.24
CA ARG A 134 -10.48 -31.74 11.72
C ARG A 134 -10.52 -30.34 11.13
N LEU A 135 -9.99 -29.33 11.83
CA LEU A 135 -9.88 -27.96 11.33
C LEU A 135 -9.17 -27.95 9.97
N CYS A 136 -9.77 -27.29 8.97
CA CYS A 136 -9.22 -27.24 7.61
C CYS A 136 -8.51 -25.91 7.28
N PHE A 137 -8.72 -24.86 8.07
CA PHE A 137 -8.03 -23.57 7.93
C PHE A 137 -6.94 -23.41 8.99
N SER A 138 -6.75 -22.21 9.54
CA SER A 138 -5.73 -22.00 10.56
C SER A 138 -5.91 -22.93 11.77
N ARG A 139 -4.79 -23.26 12.41
CA ARG A 139 -4.72 -24.03 13.67
C ARG A 139 -3.53 -23.59 14.49
N CYS A 140 -3.56 -23.87 15.79
CA CYS A 140 -2.38 -23.73 16.63
C CYS A 140 -1.49 -24.98 16.55
N GLN A 141 -0.26 -24.89 17.06
CA GLN A 141 0.63 -26.06 17.21
C GLN A 141 -0.07 -27.19 17.96
N ARG A 142 -0.79 -26.86 19.03
CA ARG A 142 -1.70 -27.78 19.72
C ARG A 142 -3.11 -27.76 19.15
N GLU A 143 -3.68 -28.94 18.93
CA GLU A 143 -5.02 -29.10 18.32
C GLU A 143 -6.18 -28.76 19.24
N ASP A 144 -5.95 -28.67 20.55
CA ASP A 144 -6.93 -28.27 21.55
C ASP A 144 -6.95 -26.75 21.84
N VAL A 145 -6.20 -25.95 21.08
CA VAL A 145 -6.07 -24.49 21.26
C VAL A 145 -6.74 -23.76 20.09
N PHE A 146 -7.66 -22.84 20.39
CA PHE A 146 -8.61 -22.29 19.40
C PHE A 146 -8.58 -20.77 19.17
N TRP A 147 -7.72 -19.99 19.84
CA TRP A 147 -7.70 -18.53 19.64
C TRP A 147 -7.49 -18.12 18.18
N LEU A 148 -6.60 -18.81 17.45
CA LEU A 148 -6.26 -18.48 16.07
C LEU A 148 -7.40 -18.84 15.09
N PRO A 149 -7.94 -20.07 15.07
CA PRO A 149 -9.11 -20.40 14.22
C PRO A 149 -10.30 -19.47 14.42
N LEU A 150 -10.57 -19.09 15.67
CA LEU A 150 -11.68 -18.19 15.98
C LEU A 150 -11.39 -16.75 15.53
N LEU A 151 -10.16 -16.27 15.70
CA LEU A 151 -9.74 -14.96 15.21
C LEU A 151 -9.78 -14.89 13.68
N GLU A 152 -9.32 -15.94 12.98
CA GLU A 152 -9.44 -16.09 11.53
C GLU A 152 -10.89 -16.05 11.08
N LYS A 153 -11.81 -16.72 11.80
CA LYS A 153 -13.26 -16.63 11.52
C LYS A 153 -13.80 -15.20 11.67
N VAL A 154 -13.43 -14.51 12.75
CA VAL A 154 -13.84 -13.11 12.96
C VAL A 154 -13.32 -12.22 11.84
N TYR A 155 -12.08 -12.43 11.42
CA TYR A 155 -11.48 -11.69 10.31
C TYR A 155 -12.19 -12.02 8.98
N ALA A 156 -12.49 -13.28 8.70
CA ALA A 156 -13.28 -13.69 7.55
C ALA A 156 -14.66 -13.04 7.53
N LYS A 157 -15.33 -12.92 8.70
CA LYS A 157 -16.60 -12.19 8.83
C LYS A 157 -16.47 -10.70 8.47
N VAL A 158 -15.43 -10.02 8.94
CA VAL A 158 -15.15 -8.62 8.58
C VAL A 158 -14.92 -8.46 7.09
N HIS A 159 -14.28 -9.45 6.46
CA HIS A 159 -13.96 -9.45 5.03
C HIS A 159 -15.07 -10.01 4.13
N GLY A 160 -16.08 -10.67 4.71
CA GLY A 160 -17.28 -11.17 4.05
C GLY A 160 -17.34 -12.69 3.85
N SER A 161 -16.21 -13.34 3.66
CA SER A 161 -16.07 -14.81 3.60
C SER A 161 -14.62 -15.23 3.85
N TYR A 162 -14.38 -16.53 4.08
CA TYR A 162 -13.01 -17.06 4.14
C TYR A 162 -12.27 -16.91 2.81
N GLU A 163 -12.93 -17.15 1.67
CA GLU A 163 -12.34 -16.99 0.33
C GLU A 163 -11.82 -15.57 0.09
N HIS A 164 -12.44 -14.54 0.66
CA HIS A 164 -11.95 -13.16 0.58
C HIS A 164 -10.61 -12.92 1.30
N LEU A 165 -10.16 -13.84 2.14
CA LEU A 165 -8.84 -13.79 2.77
C LEU A 165 -7.74 -14.39 1.89
N TRP A 166 -8.11 -15.02 0.76
CA TRP A 166 -7.15 -15.61 -0.17
C TRP A 166 -6.29 -14.53 -0.82
N ALA A 167 -4.99 -14.58 -0.54
CA ALA A 167 -3.99 -13.61 -0.95
C ALA A 167 -4.23 -12.18 -0.41
N GLY A 168 -3.27 -11.67 0.34
CA GLY A 168 -3.32 -10.32 0.92
C GLY A 168 -1.95 -9.81 1.29
N GLN A 169 -1.88 -8.78 2.13
CA GLN A 169 -0.63 -8.10 2.48
C GLN A 169 -0.45 -8.08 4.00
N VAL A 170 0.70 -8.56 4.49
CA VAL A 170 0.99 -8.64 5.95
C VAL A 170 0.84 -7.26 6.60
N ALA A 171 1.26 -6.20 5.91
CA ALA A 171 1.13 -4.82 6.38
C ALA A 171 -0.32 -4.41 6.66
N ASP A 172 -1.28 -4.91 5.86
CA ASP A 172 -2.70 -4.63 6.05
C ASP A 172 -3.24 -5.33 7.30
N ALA A 173 -2.93 -6.61 7.47
CA ALA A 173 -3.36 -7.34 8.67
C ALA A 173 -2.71 -6.78 9.94
N LEU A 174 -1.44 -6.37 9.88
CA LEU A 174 -0.77 -5.70 10.99
C LEU A 174 -1.49 -4.43 11.44
N VAL A 175 -1.87 -3.57 10.50
CA VAL A 175 -2.63 -2.35 10.83
C VAL A 175 -4.01 -2.71 11.40
N ASP A 176 -4.68 -3.75 10.90
CA ASP A 176 -6.00 -4.17 11.38
C ASP A 176 -5.95 -4.83 12.77
N LEU A 177 -4.84 -5.48 13.12
CA LEU A 177 -4.64 -6.14 14.43
C LEU A 177 -3.99 -5.23 15.48
N THR A 178 -3.43 -4.08 15.09
CA THR A 178 -2.69 -3.21 16.02
C THR A 178 -3.19 -1.78 16.06
N GLY A 179 -3.87 -1.31 15.01
CA GLY A 179 -4.18 0.10 14.82
C GLY A 179 -2.95 1.00 14.61
N GLY A 180 -1.76 0.40 14.45
CA GLY A 180 -0.48 1.07 14.28
C GLY A 180 -0.13 1.35 12.83
N LEU A 181 1.17 1.39 12.55
CA LEU A 181 1.74 1.48 11.19
C LEU A 181 2.48 0.19 10.86
N ALA A 182 2.51 -0.14 9.58
CA ALA A 182 3.37 -1.18 9.04
C ALA A 182 4.14 -0.63 7.84
N GLU A 183 5.38 -1.08 7.68
CA GLU A 183 6.27 -0.63 6.62
C GLU A 183 6.88 -1.81 5.88
N ARG A 184 7.06 -1.63 4.57
CA ARG A 184 7.60 -2.64 3.68
C ARG A 184 8.92 -2.17 3.10
N TRP A 185 9.95 -2.99 3.24
CA TRP A 185 11.29 -2.73 2.76
C TRP A 185 11.63 -3.72 1.65
N SER A 186 11.86 -3.20 0.45
CA SER A 186 12.36 -4.00 -0.66
C SER A 186 13.81 -4.42 -0.39
N LEU A 187 14.08 -5.73 -0.43
CA LEU A 187 15.42 -6.30 -0.28
C LEU A 187 16.17 -6.33 -1.61
N LYS A 188 15.44 -6.51 -2.72
CA LYS A 188 16.01 -6.41 -4.06
C LYS A 188 15.93 -4.95 -4.49
N GLY A 189 17.08 -4.31 -4.67
CA GLY A 189 17.17 -2.88 -4.93
C GLY A 189 16.27 -2.43 -6.08
N VAL A 190 15.40 -1.46 -5.82
CA VAL A 190 14.76 -0.68 -6.88
C VAL A 190 15.87 0.19 -7.47
N ALA A 191 16.39 -0.19 -8.63
CA ALA A 191 17.21 0.70 -9.43
C ALA A 191 16.38 1.95 -9.78
N GLY A 192 16.51 3.04 -9.01
CA GLY A 192 16.02 4.35 -9.50
C GLY A 192 15.40 5.37 -8.53
N SER A 193 15.56 5.32 -7.21
CA SER A 193 15.12 6.43 -6.34
C SER A 193 16.26 6.92 -5.44
N GLY A 194 16.94 7.96 -5.91
CA GLY A 194 18.20 8.46 -5.39
C GLY A 194 18.12 9.37 -4.16
N GLY A 195 19.25 9.38 -3.45
CA GLY A 195 19.63 10.32 -2.39
C GLY A 195 21.00 9.92 -1.83
N GLN A 196 22.07 10.39 -2.47
CA GLN A 196 23.48 10.38 -2.03
C GLN A 196 24.00 9.16 -1.23
N GLN A 197 24.81 8.35 -1.93
CA GLN A 197 26.05 7.73 -1.43
C GLN A 197 25.99 6.35 -0.74
N ASP A 198 25.00 5.51 -1.00
CA ASP A 198 25.12 4.10 -0.63
C ASP A 198 25.10 3.15 -1.82
N ARG A 199 26.20 2.41 -1.95
CA ARG A 199 26.35 1.31 -2.89
C ARG A 199 25.26 0.25 -2.60
N PRO A 200 24.74 -0.47 -3.62
CA PRO A 200 23.71 -1.52 -3.50
C PRO A 200 24.20 -2.77 -2.75
N GLY A 201 24.58 -2.57 -1.50
CA GLY A 201 25.05 -3.57 -0.53
C GLY A 201 25.18 -2.97 0.88
N ARG A 202 25.28 -1.62 1.00
CA ARG A 202 25.38 -0.92 2.30
C ARG A 202 24.01 -0.60 2.91
N TRP A 203 22.96 -0.56 2.11
CA TRP A 203 21.58 -0.36 2.57
C TRP A 203 21.02 -1.64 3.17
N GLU A 204 21.18 -2.75 2.45
CA GLU A 204 20.71 -4.09 2.80
C GLU A 204 21.32 -4.58 4.12
N HIS A 205 22.63 -4.43 4.29
CA HIS A 205 23.31 -4.77 5.55
C HIS A 205 22.90 -3.87 6.73
N ARG A 206 22.60 -2.59 6.47
CA ARG A 206 22.05 -1.70 7.52
C ARG A 206 20.63 -2.11 7.90
N THR A 207 19.84 -2.59 6.94
CA THR A 207 18.50 -3.12 7.16
C THR A 207 18.55 -4.29 8.15
N CYS A 208 19.37 -5.32 7.92
CA CYS A 208 19.45 -6.47 8.83
C CYS A 208 19.94 -6.08 10.24
N ARG A 209 20.90 -5.16 10.34
CA ARG A 209 21.32 -4.61 11.66
C ARG A 209 20.22 -3.83 12.36
N GLN A 210 19.34 -3.15 11.63
CA GLN A 210 18.18 -2.48 12.19
C GLN A 210 17.16 -3.52 12.70
N LEU A 211 16.97 -4.64 12.00
CA LEU A 211 16.10 -5.73 12.46
C LEU A 211 16.55 -6.32 13.81
N LEU A 212 17.86 -6.46 14.04
CA LEU A 212 18.40 -6.94 15.32
C LEU A 212 17.88 -6.14 16.52
N ARG A 213 17.71 -4.82 16.36
CA ARG A 213 17.18 -3.94 17.42
C ARG A 213 15.67 -4.04 17.58
N LEU A 214 14.98 -4.40 16.50
CA LEU A 214 13.52 -4.44 16.44
C LEU A 214 12.94 -5.82 16.77
N LYS A 215 13.74 -6.89 16.73
CA LYS A 215 13.29 -8.29 16.78
C LYS A 215 12.41 -8.63 17.99
N ASP A 216 12.68 -8.01 19.13
CA ASP A 216 11.98 -8.27 20.39
C ASP A 216 10.75 -7.36 20.58
N GLN A 217 10.64 -6.28 19.81
CA GLN A 217 9.62 -5.23 19.97
C GLN A 217 8.62 -5.17 18.80
N SER A 218 8.99 -5.75 17.66
CA SER A 218 8.22 -5.71 16.41
C SER A 218 7.90 -7.11 15.91
N LEU A 219 6.79 -7.24 15.19
CA LEU A 219 6.65 -8.32 14.23
C LEU A 219 7.51 -7.98 13.01
N ILE A 220 8.31 -8.96 12.58
CA ILE A 220 9.06 -8.92 11.33
C ILE A 220 8.59 -10.11 10.50
N SER A 221 8.19 -9.85 9.26
CA SER A 221 7.82 -10.86 8.27
C SER A 221 8.65 -10.65 7.02
N CYS A 222 8.97 -11.72 6.30
CA CYS A 222 9.60 -11.65 4.99
C CYS A 222 8.79 -12.43 3.97
N SER A 223 8.94 -12.11 2.69
CA SER A 223 8.21 -12.77 1.62
C SER A 223 9.05 -13.01 0.38
N VAL A 224 8.68 -14.04 -0.37
CA VAL A 224 9.21 -14.37 -1.68
C VAL A 224 8.13 -14.08 -2.72
N LEU A 225 8.40 -13.17 -3.65
CA LEU A 225 7.51 -12.78 -4.75
C LEU A 225 7.86 -13.56 -6.03
N SER A 226 9.15 -13.78 -6.27
CA SER A 226 9.66 -14.48 -7.45
C SER A 226 10.83 -15.39 -7.07
N PRO A 227 10.57 -16.65 -6.67
CA PRO A 227 11.61 -17.60 -6.32
C PRO A 227 12.44 -17.92 -7.56
N ARG A 228 13.72 -18.19 -7.32
CA ARG A 228 14.65 -18.59 -8.38
C ARG A 228 14.29 -19.96 -8.92
N ALA A 229 14.66 -20.23 -10.18
CA ALA A 229 14.56 -21.56 -10.75
C ALA A 229 15.31 -22.57 -9.85
N GLY A 230 14.57 -23.54 -9.28
CA GLY A 230 15.10 -24.53 -8.34
C GLY A 230 14.72 -24.32 -6.88
N ALA A 231 14.29 -23.12 -6.47
CA ALA A 231 13.88 -22.80 -5.09
C ALA A 231 12.36 -23.02 -4.85
N ARG A 232 11.81 -24.10 -5.41
CA ARG A 232 10.36 -24.40 -5.36
C ARG A 232 9.83 -24.58 -3.94
N GLU A 233 10.69 -24.96 -3.01
CA GLU A 233 10.32 -25.29 -1.62
C GLU A 233 9.91 -24.06 -0.80
N LEU A 234 10.38 -22.85 -1.16
CA LEU A 234 10.00 -21.60 -0.49
C LEU A 234 8.58 -21.13 -0.87
N GLY A 235 8.05 -21.61 -2.00
CA GLY A 235 6.75 -21.18 -2.51
C GLY A 235 6.77 -19.78 -3.13
N GLU A 236 5.99 -19.62 -4.21
CA GLU A 236 5.74 -18.33 -4.84
C GLU A 236 4.70 -17.55 -4.03
N PHE A 237 4.91 -16.25 -3.85
CA PHE A 237 3.98 -15.34 -3.16
C PHE A 237 3.64 -15.77 -1.72
N HIS A 238 4.63 -16.29 -1.00
CA HIS A 238 4.45 -16.76 0.37
C HIS A 238 5.11 -15.84 1.40
N ALA A 239 4.46 -15.69 2.55
CA ALA A 239 4.94 -14.91 3.68
C ALA A 239 5.43 -15.82 4.80
N PHE A 240 6.55 -15.43 5.39
CA PHE A 240 7.21 -16.10 6.51
C PHE A 240 7.35 -15.14 7.69
N ILE A 241 7.54 -15.69 8.89
CA ILE A 241 7.80 -14.90 10.10
C ILE A 241 9.29 -14.95 10.40
N VAL A 242 9.91 -13.80 10.64
CA VAL A 242 11.28 -13.74 11.18
C VAL A 242 11.15 -13.76 12.70
N SER A 243 11.41 -14.92 13.31
CA SER A 243 11.14 -15.17 14.72
C SER A 243 12.28 -14.73 15.64
N ASP A 244 13.54 -14.79 15.18
CA ASP A 244 14.70 -14.27 15.91
C ASP A 244 15.84 -13.86 14.96
N LEU A 245 16.79 -13.09 15.47
CA LEU A 245 18.04 -12.75 14.80
C LEU A 245 19.20 -12.90 15.80
N ARG A 246 20.30 -13.54 15.37
CA ARG A 246 21.47 -13.81 16.19
C ARG A 246 22.76 -13.42 15.46
N GLU A 247 23.53 -12.55 16.09
CA GLU A 247 24.89 -12.24 15.66
C GLU A 247 25.85 -13.18 16.40
N LEU A 248 26.61 -13.96 15.63
CA LEU A 248 27.59 -14.95 16.10
C LEU A 248 28.99 -14.55 15.64
N GLN A 249 30.00 -15.22 16.19
CA GLN A 249 31.37 -15.14 15.68
C GLN A 249 31.80 -16.50 15.14
N ASP A 250 32.43 -16.49 13.97
CA ASP A 250 33.09 -17.67 13.43
C ASP A 250 34.39 -17.99 14.20
N GLN A 251 35.02 -19.13 13.88
CA GLN A 251 36.30 -19.53 14.49
C GLN A 251 37.46 -18.55 14.19
N ALA A 252 37.35 -17.70 13.17
CA ALA A 252 38.32 -16.67 12.82
C ALA A 252 38.00 -15.30 13.45
N GLY A 253 36.90 -15.17 14.20
CA GLY A 253 36.44 -13.93 14.84
C GLY A 253 35.63 -13.00 13.93
N GLN A 254 35.20 -13.46 12.74
CA GLN A 254 34.32 -12.73 11.85
C GLN A 254 32.86 -12.83 12.31
N SER A 255 32.10 -11.74 12.22
CA SER A 255 30.68 -11.71 12.58
C SER A 255 29.83 -12.42 11.52
N ILE A 256 28.93 -13.29 11.97
CA ILE A 256 27.90 -13.97 11.16
C ILE A 256 26.53 -13.57 11.69
N LEU A 257 25.64 -13.08 10.84
CA LEU A 257 24.25 -12.78 11.21
C LEU A 257 23.32 -13.88 10.71
N LEU A 258 22.67 -14.58 11.64
CA LEU A 258 21.66 -15.58 11.36
C LEU A 258 20.26 -15.06 11.67
N LEU A 259 19.31 -15.35 10.78
CA LEU A 259 17.90 -15.09 10.94
C LEU A 259 17.17 -16.42 11.12
N ARG A 260 16.36 -16.55 12.18
CA ARG A 260 15.45 -17.67 12.35
C ARG A 260 14.13 -17.35 11.67
N ILE A 261 13.76 -18.19 10.71
CA ILE A 261 12.57 -18.00 9.89
C ILE A 261 11.60 -19.14 10.16
N GLN A 262 10.35 -18.80 10.40
CA GLN A 262 9.25 -19.74 10.56
C GLN A 262 8.38 -19.74 9.31
N ASN A 263 8.17 -20.92 8.74
CA ASN A 263 7.19 -21.15 7.68
C ASN A 263 5.81 -21.49 8.28
N PRO A 264 4.76 -20.68 8.08
CA PRO A 264 3.41 -20.97 8.59
C PRO A 264 2.83 -22.32 8.12
N TRP A 265 3.31 -22.90 7.02
CA TRP A 265 2.92 -24.25 6.60
C TRP A 265 3.48 -25.38 7.47
N GLY A 266 4.41 -25.08 8.39
CA GLY A 266 5.11 -26.08 9.20
C GLY A 266 6.16 -26.88 8.43
N ARG A 267 6.50 -26.50 7.20
CA ARG A 267 7.48 -27.23 6.37
C ARG A 267 8.89 -26.69 6.58
N ARG A 268 9.84 -27.56 6.90
CA ARG A 268 11.28 -27.25 6.87
C ARG A 268 11.76 -27.27 5.42
N CYS A 269 11.66 -26.13 4.75
CA CYS A 269 11.91 -25.99 3.31
C CYS A 269 13.29 -25.40 2.97
N TRP A 270 14.15 -25.18 3.97
CA TRP A 270 15.45 -24.56 3.75
C TRP A 270 16.54 -25.59 3.49
N GLN A 271 17.23 -25.44 2.36
CA GLN A 271 18.32 -26.32 1.92
C GLN A 271 19.67 -25.59 1.89
N GLY A 272 19.79 -24.44 2.56
CA GLY A 272 21.02 -23.65 2.62
C GLY A 272 22.06 -24.18 3.62
N LEU A 273 23.10 -23.39 3.85
CA LEU A 273 24.28 -23.80 4.64
C LEU A 273 23.95 -24.12 6.10
N TRP A 274 22.95 -23.44 6.66
CA TRP A 274 22.55 -23.50 8.07
C TRP A 274 21.39 -24.45 8.34
N ARG A 275 21.10 -25.38 7.41
CA ARG A 275 20.16 -26.49 7.67
C ARG A 275 20.72 -27.45 8.73
N GLU A 276 19.88 -28.29 9.31
CA GLU A 276 20.32 -29.34 10.24
C GLU A 276 21.35 -30.26 9.54
N GLY A 277 22.56 -30.38 10.13
CA GLY A 277 23.70 -31.10 9.53
C GLY A 277 24.41 -30.40 8.37
N GLY A 278 24.08 -29.13 8.09
CA GLY A 278 24.73 -28.32 7.06
C GLY A 278 26.15 -27.84 7.42
N GLU A 279 26.94 -27.49 6.41
CA GLU A 279 28.36 -27.09 6.58
C GLU A 279 28.51 -25.75 7.32
N GLY A 280 27.47 -24.90 7.34
CA GLY A 280 27.46 -23.62 8.06
C GLY A 280 27.78 -23.77 9.55
N TRP A 281 27.26 -24.83 10.18
CA TRP A 281 27.46 -25.11 11.60
C TRP A 281 28.91 -25.47 11.97
N SER A 282 29.75 -25.82 11.00
CA SER A 282 31.17 -26.07 11.25
C SER A 282 31.98 -24.79 11.51
N GLN A 283 31.41 -23.61 11.20
CA GLN A 283 32.04 -22.31 11.37
C GLN A 283 31.93 -21.76 12.79
N VAL A 284 31.03 -22.28 13.62
CA VAL A 284 30.76 -21.81 14.99
C VAL A 284 31.04 -22.89 16.03
N ASP A 285 31.10 -22.51 17.30
CA ASP A 285 31.34 -23.45 18.40
C ASP A 285 30.23 -24.51 18.51
N ALA A 286 30.61 -25.75 18.83
CA ALA A 286 29.68 -26.88 18.91
C ALA A 286 28.58 -26.69 19.99
N ALA A 287 28.89 -25.99 21.09
CA ALA A 287 27.90 -25.68 22.11
C ALA A 287 26.84 -24.70 21.58
N VAL A 288 27.26 -23.68 20.82
CA VAL A 288 26.35 -22.72 20.17
C VAL A 288 25.49 -23.40 19.12
N THR A 289 26.07 -24.28 18.30
CA THR A 289 25.32 -25.09 17.33
C THR A 289 24.23 -25.92 18.02
N SER A 290 24.59 -26.64 19.08
CA SER A 290 23.64 -27.46 19.83
C SER A 290 22.51 -26.61 20.44
N GLU A 291 22.85 -25.44 21.00
CA GLU A 291 21.89 -24.49 21.54
C GLU A 291 20.90 -24.03 20.46
N LEU A 292 21.38 -23.48 19.34
CA LEU A 292 20.53 -22.89 18.29
C LEU A 292 19.66 -23.93 17.57
N LEU A 293 20.16 -25.15 17.37
CA LEU A 293 19.38 -26.24 16.79
C LEU A 293 18.31 -26.77 17.76
N SER A 294 18.60 -26.81 19.07
CA SER A 294 17.62 -27.24 20.08
C SER A 294 16.40 -26.31 20.20
N GLN A 295 16.54 -25.06 19.76
CA GLN A 295 15.46 -24.07 19.78
C GLN A 295 14.51 -24.17 18.57
N LEU A 296 14.86 -24.93 17.52
CA LEU A 296 14.07 -24.99 16.29
C LEU A 296 12.81 -25.81 16.47
N GLN A 297 11.66 -25.19 16.17
CA GLN A 297 10.39 -25.88 16.11
C GLN A 297 10.09 -26.47 14.71
N GLU A 298 8.89 -27.02 14.53
CA GLU A 298 8.44 -27.54 13.24
C GLU A 298 8.25 -26.39 12.24
N GLY A 299 8.86 -26.49 11.06
CA GLY A 299 8.79 -25.44 10.04
C GLY A 299 9.70 -24.23 10.26
N GLU A 300 10.53 -24.24 11.32
CA GLU A 300 11.57 -23.23 11.53
C GLU A 300 12.92 -23.66 10.95
N PHE A 301 13.71 -22.68 10.52
CA PHE A 301 15.07 -22.86 10.02
C PHE A 301 15.91 -21.59 10.19
N TRP A 302 17.23 -21.76 10.26
CA TRP A 302 18.20 -20.66 10.28
C TRP A 302 18.69 -20.33 8.87
N VAL A 303 18.87 -19.04 8.60
CA VAL A 303 19.36 -18.51 7.32
C VAL A 303 20.40 -17.44 7.59
N GLU A 304 21.52 -17.47 6.88
CA GLU A 304 22.53 -16.40 6.94
C GLU A 304 22.07 -15.14 6.19
N GLU A 305 22.50 -13.97 6.63
CA GLU A 305 22.16 -12.67 6.03
C GLU A 305 22.32 -12.66 4.49
N GLU A 306 23.43 -13.16 3.97
CA GLU A 306 23.73 -13.21 2.53
C GLU A 306 22.74 -14.10 1.78
N GLU A 307 22.39 -15.26 2.35
CA GLU A 307 21.38 -16.14 1.77
C GLU A 307 19.99 -15.51 1.83
N PHE A 308 19.68 -14.83 2.94
CA PHE A 308 18.42 -14.14 3.15
C PHE A 308 18.20 -13.02 2.12
N LEU A 309 19.16 -12.12 1.96
CA LEU A 309 19.11 -11.03 0.98
C LEU A 309 19.05 -11.54 -0.47
N ARG A 310 19.52 -12.76 -0.71
CA ARG A 310 19.54 -13.38 -2.04
C ARG A 310 18.21 -14.00 -2.42
N GLU A 311 17.54 -14.66 -1.47
CA GLU A 311 16.33 -15.44 -1.71
C GLU A 311 15.04 -14.67 -1.44
N PHE A 312 15.01 -13.78 -0.44
CA PHE A 312 13.81 -13.02 -0.07
C PHE A 312 13.71 -11.68 -0.82
N ASP A 313 12.48 -11.23 -1.10
CA ASP A 313 12.20 -10.04 -1.92
C ASP A 313 11.89 -8.81 -1.07
N GLU A 314 11.17 -9.00 0.03
CA GLU A 314 10.61 -7.93 0.85
C GLU A 314 10.58 -8.32 2.33
N ILE A 315 10.75 -7.32 3.21
CA ILE A 315 10.45 -7.40 4.64
C ILE A 315 9.24 -6.51 4.94
N THR A 316 8.27 -7.02 5.70
CA THR A 316 7.23 -6.23 6.34
C THR A 316 7.48 -6.13 7.85
N ILE A 317 7.42 -4.92 8.40
CA ILE A 317 7.65 -4.65 9.83
C ILE A 317 6.48 -3.87 10.41
N GLY A 318 5.95 -4.36 11.54
CA GLY A 318 5.00 -3.59 12.36
C GLY A 318 5.73 -2.65 13.31
N TYR A 319 5.26 -1.42 13.45
CA TYR A 319 5.84 -0.47 14.40
C TYR A 319 5.63 -0.96 15.84
N PRO A 320 6.65 -0.93 16.72
CA PRO A 320 6.46 -1.23 18.13
C PRO A 320 5.39 -0.32 18.74
N ILE A 321 4.57 -0.90 19.61
CA ILE A 321 3.49 -0.20 20.30
C ILE A 321 3.70 -0.38 21.80
N THR A 322 3.81 0.73 22.52
CA THR A 322 3.88 0.71 23.98
C THR A 322 2.52 0.36 24.58
N GLU A 323 2.48 -0.04 25.86
CA GLU A 323 1.21 -0.30 26.56
C GLU A 323 0.29 0.94 26.65
N ALA A 324 0.86 2.15 26.50
CA ALA A 324 0.11 3.39 26.40
C ALA A 324 -0.49 3.64 24.99
N GLY A 325 -0.26 2.73 24.04
CA GLY A 325 -0.75 2.82 22.66
C GLY A 325 0.05 3.77 21.77
N HIS A 326 1.28 4.14 22.17
CA HIS A 326 2.15 5.01 21.37
C HIS A 326 3.07 4.19 20.46
N LEU A 327 3.21 4.61 19.21
CA LEU A 327 4.14 3.99 18.27
C LEU A 327 5.58 4.40 18.58
N GLN A 328 6.54 3.53 18.30
CA GLN A 328 7.96 3.84 18.32
C GLN A 328 8.51 3.89 16.89
N SER A 329 9.36 4.87 16.60
CA SER A 329 10.02 4.98 15.29
C SER A 329 10.91 3.76 15.04
N LEU A 330 10.73 3.11 13.89
CA LEU A 330 11.60 2.01 13.45
C LEU A 330 13.06 2.46 13.29
N TYR A 331 13.30 3.76 13.11
CA TYR A 331 14.59 4.29 12.67
C TYR A 331 15.35 5.04 13.77
N THR A 332 14.63 5.82 14.58
CA THR A 332 15.24 6.64 15.65
C THR A 332 14.99 6.06 17.03
N GLU A 333 14.14 5.03 17.13
CA GLU A 333 13.69 4.42 18.39
C GLU A 333 12.96 5.42 19.31
N LYS A 334 12.64 6.63 18.82
CA LYS A 334 11.91 7.63 19.58
C LYS A 334 10.42 7.32 19.61
N LEU A 335 9.78 7.67 20.71
CA LEU A 335 8.34 7.54 20.89
C LEU A 335 7.59 8.59 20.07
N LEU A 336 6.61 8.16 19.29
CA LEU A 336 5.69 8.98 18.50
C LEU A 336 4.42 9.28 19.32
N CYS A 337 4.58 10.00 20.42
CA CYS A 337 3.54 10.23 21.42
C CYS A 337 2.40 11.17 20.97
N HIS A 338 2.55 11.88 19.86
CA HIS A 338 1.53 12.78 19.33
C HIS A 338 0.86 12.24 18.07
N THR A 339 -0.32 11.64 18.24
CA THR A 339 -1.12 11.09 17.14
C THR A 339 -2.32 11.98 16.80
N ARG A 340 -2.56 12.20 15.50
CA ARG A 340 -3.76 12.87 14.96
C ARG A 340 -4.27 12.11 13.76
N ALA A 341 -5.59 12.05 13.58
CA ALA A 341 -6.19 11.49 12.38
C ALA A 341 -7.37 12.35 11.93
N LEU A 342 -7.55 12.53 10.63
CA LEU A 342 -8.70 13.21 10.04
C LEU A 342 -9.20 12.46 8.80
N PRO A 343 -10.52 12.25 8.69
CA PRO A 343 -11.09 11.68 7.47
C PRO A 343 -11.03 12.69 6.32
N GLY A 344 -10.98 12.16 5.10
CA GLY A 344 -11.07 12.93 3.86
C GLY A 344 -11.64 12.08 2.73
N ALA A 345 -11.97 12.74 1.62
CA ALA A 345 -12.51 12.07 0.44
C ALA A 345 -12.09 12.77 -0.85
N TRP A 346 -11.78 11.97 -1.86
CA TRP A 346 -11.71 12.38 -3.25
C TRP A 346 -13.10 12.22 -3.87
N VAL A 347 -13.72 13.33 -4.25
CA VAL A 347 -15.06 13.37 -4.84
C VAL A 347 -14.92 13.74 -6.31
N LYS A 348 -15.41 12.89 -7.20
CA LYS A 348 -15.38 13.09 -8.65
C LYS A 348 -15.96 14.46 -9.03
N GLY A 349 -15.28 15.19 -9.91
CA GLY A 349 -15.67 16.54 -10.33
C GLY A 349 -15.51 17.65 -9.28
N GLN A 350 -15.11 17.32 -8.05
CA GLN A 350 -14.95 18.29 -6.96
C GLN A 350 -13.52 18.25 -6.41
N SER A 351 -13.20 17.23 -5.60
CA SER A 351 -11.92 17.09 -4.90
C SER A 351 -11.05 15.95 -5.42
N ALA A 352 -11.47 15.18 -6.42
CA ALA A 352 -10.66 14.16 -7.07
C ALA A 352 -9.75 14.77 -8.15
N GLY A 353 -8.78 15.58 -7.73
CA GLY A 353 -7.93 16.38 -8.62
C GLY A 353 -6.91 15.58 -9.43
N GLY A 354 -6.59 14.36 -9.02
CA GLY A 354 -5.49 13.55 -9.55
C GLY A 354 -4.12 14.01 -9.03
N CYS A 355 -3.03 13.40 -9.48
CA CYS A 355 -1.67 13.74 -9.05
C CYS A 355 -1.21 15.12 -9.56
N ARG A 356 -0.04 15.58 -9.13
CA ARG A 356 0.55 16.90 -9.51
C ARG A 356 0.63 17.15 -11.02
N ASN A 357 0.67 16.08 -11.82
CA ASN A 357 0.67 16.17 -13.28
C ASN A 357 -0.71 16.46 -13.89
N ASN A 358 -1.78 16.46 -13.08
CA ASN A 358 -3.11 16.82 -13.53
C ASN A 358 -3.40 18.29 -13.20
N SER A 359 -3.99 19.03 -14.14
CA SER A 359 -4.46 20.40 -13.89
C SER A 359 -5.51 20.49 -12.78
N GLY A 360 -6.17 19.36 -12.46
CA GLY A 360 -7.07 19.24 -11.32
C GLY A 360 -6.39 19.18 -9.97
N PHE A 361 -5.06 19.00 -9.87
CA PHE A 361 -4.36 18.81 -8.60
C PHE A 361 -4.70 19.84 -7.51
N PRO A 362 -4.85 21.15 -7.83
CA PRO A 362 -5.25 22.15 -6.84
C PRO A 362 -6.62 21.93 -6.21
N SER A 363 -7.50 21.09 -6.78
CA SER A 363 -8.80 20.76 -6.18
C SER A 363 -8.74 19.64 -5.14
N ASN A 364 -7.64 18.89 -5.04
CA ASN A 364 -7.50 17.83 -4.02
C ASN A 364 -7.71 18.35 -2.59
N PRO A 365 -8.21 17.51 -1.66
CA PRO A 365 -8.32 17.87 -0.25
C PRO A 365 -6.99 18.37 0.30
N LYS A 366 -7.04 19.34 1.21
CA LYS A 366 -5.85 19.93 1.80
C LYS A 366 -6.00 20.02 3.31
N PHE A 367 -4.89 19.81 4.00
CA PHE A 367 -4.86 19.79 5.45
C PHE A 367 -3.71 20.67 5.96
N TRP A 368 -4.01 21.48 6.96
CA TRP A 368 -3.00 22.19 7.73
C TRP A 368 -2.43 21.27 8.79
N LEU A 369 -1.12 21.04 8.71
CA LEU A 369 -0.31 20.45 9.76
C LEU A 369 0.52 21.56 10.42
N ARG A 370 0.41 21.73 11.73
CA ARG A 370 1.30 22.60 12.51
C ARG A 370 2.23 21.73 13.33
N VAL A 371 3.52 22.00 13.24
CA VAL A 371 4.58 21.38 14.03
C VAL A 371 5.08 22.42 15.03
N SER A 372 5.10 22.08 16.31
CA SER A 372 5.41 23.05 17.38
C SER A 372 6.90 23.13 17.71
N GLU A 373 7.62 22.03 17.55
CA GLU A 373 9.04 21.84 17.88
C GLU A 373 9.69 20.96 16.81
N PRO A 374 11.03 20.97 16.64
CA PRO A 374 11.70 20.04 15.73
C PRO A 374 11.29 18.59 16.07
N SER A 375 10.75 17.87 15.10
CA SER A 375 10.16 16.56 15.36
C SER A 375 10.29 15.62 14.17
N GLU A 376 10.46 14.34 14.48
CA GLU A 376 10.21 13.28 13.52
C GLU A 376 8.69 13.15 13.34
N VAL A 377 8.23 13.14 12.10
CA VAL A 377 6.81 13.09 11.74
C VAL A 377 6.59 12.02 10.69
N TYR A 378 5.62 11.15 10.97
CA TYR A 378 5.07 10.18 10.03
C TYR A 378 3.68 10.63 9.63
N ILE A 379 3.40 10.65 8.33
CA ILE A 379 2.11 11.03 7.78
C ILE A 379 1.66 9.92 6.84
N ALA A 380 0.55 9.30 7.16
CA ALA A 380 0.00 8.18 6.41
C ALA A 380 -1.37 8.52 5.80
N VAL A 381 -1.59 8.06 4.57
CA VAL A 381 -2.87 8.12 3.88
C VAL A 381 -3.39 6.70 3.74
N LEU A 382 -4.34 6.34 4.63
CA LEU A 382 -5.03 5.06 4.59
C LEU A 382 -6.30 5.22 3.73
N GLN A 383 -6.39 4.53 2.60
CA GLN A 383 -7.58 4.57 1.75
C GLN A 383 -8.54 3.41 2.06
N ARG A 384 -9.83 3.65 1.79
CA ARG A 384 -10.86 2.61 1.90
C ARG A 384 -10.94 1.82 0.59
N SER A 385 -11.14 0.50 0.70
CA SER A 385 -11.31 -0.37 -0.48
C SER A 385 -12.57 -0.02 -1.28
N ARG A 386 -12.48 0.00 -2.61
CA ARG A 386 -13.59 0.37 -3.51
C ARG A 386 -14.78 -0.58 -3.47
N LEU A 387 -14.55 -1.86 -3.14
CA LEU A 387 -15.62 -2.86 -3.08
C LEU A 387 -16.44 -2.79 -1.78
N ARG A 388 -16.00 -1.98 -0.80
CA ARG A 388 -16.45 -2.15 0.59
C ARG A 388 -16.81 -0.81 1.23
N ALA A 389 -18.09 -0.45 1.12
CA ALA A 389 -18.73 0.38 2.13
C ALA A 389 -19.18 -0.55 3.27
N ALA A 390 -18.32 -0.72 4.29
CA ALA A 390 -18.77 -1.35 5.52
C ALA A 390 -19.75 -0.41 6.23
N ASP A 391 -20.93 -0.89 6.59
CA ASP A 391 -21.81 -0.12 7.45
C ASP A 391 -21.33 -0.14 8.91
N TRP A 392 -21.97 0.68 9.75
CA TRP A 392 -21.63 0.85 11.17
C TRP A 392 -21.60 -0.47 11.97
N ALA A 393 -22.22 -1.54 11.48
CA ALA A 393 -22.31 -2.85 12.13
C ALA A 393 -21.31 -3.89 11.58
N GLY A 394 -20.29 -3.47 10.81
CA GLY A 394 -19.29 -4.38 10.25
C GLY A 394 -19.76 -5.17 9.03
N ARG A 395 -20.88 -4.79 8.39
CA ARG A 395 -21.36 -5.47 7.17
C ARG A 395 -20.66 -4.91 5.95
N ALA A 396 -19.86 -5.70 5.24
CA ALA A 396 -19.42 -5.37 3.89
C ALA A 396 -20.63 -5.45 2.93
N ARG A 397 -21.08 -4.33 2.35
CA ARG A 397 -21.98 -4.38 1.18
C ARG A 397 -21.12 -4.38 -0.08
N ALA A 398 -21.20 -5.45 -0.86
CA ALA A 398 -20.77 -5.43 -2.26
C ALA A 398 -21.60 -4.36 -3.00
N LEU A 399 -20.94 -3.39 -3.62
CA LEU A 399 -21.61 -2.48 -4.56
C LEU A 399 -21.94 -3.28 -5.82
N VAL A 400 -23.25 -3.47 -6.08
CA VAL A 400 -23.74 -3.98 -7.37
C VAL A 400 -23.47 -2.91 -8.41
N GLY A 401 -22.49 -3.14 -9.30
CA GLY A 401 -22.16 -2.25 -10.42
C GLY A 401 -21.17 -2.90 -11.38
N ASP A 402 -21.66 -3.21 -12.59
CA ASP A 402 -21.02 -3.81 -13.75
C ASP A 402 -20.57 -5.29 -13.63
N SER A 403 -21.57 -6.16 -13.75
CA SER A 403 -21.41 -7.48 -14.36
C SER A 403 -20.87 -7.30 -15.78
N HIS A 404 -19.60 -7.63 -16.01
CA HIS A 404 -18.95 -8.08 -17.26
C HIS A 404 -17.48 -7.66 -17.29
N THR A 405 -16.63 -8.29 -16.47
CA THR A 405 -15.25 -8.55 -16.89
C THR A 405 -14.85 -9.94 -16.40
N SER A 406 -14.55 -10.81 -17.36
CA SER A 406 -14.03 -12.16 -17.14
C SER A 406 -12.75 -12.10 -16.30
N TRP A 407 -12.73 -12.86 -15.21
CA TRP A 407 -11.54 -13.07 -14.38
C TRP A 407 -10.48 -13.86 -15.17
N SER A 408 -9.24 -13.37 -15.15
CA SER A 408 -8.06 -14.13 -15.55
C SER A 408 -7.20 -14.42 -14.31
N PRO A 409 -6.54 -15.59 -14.22
CA PRO A 409 -5.68 -15.98 -13.08
C PRO A 409 -4.46 -15.08 -12.83
N ALA A 410 -4.20 -14.11 -13.71
CA ALA A 410 -3.10 -13.15 -13.62
C ALA A 410 -3.57 -11.78 -13.07
N SER A 411 -4.49 -11.75 -12.11
CA SER A 411 -4.98 -10.50 -11.54
C SER A 411 -4.00 -9.95 -10.50
N ILE A 412 -3.38 -8.81 -10.86
CA ILE A 412 -2.42 -8.06 -10.05
C ILE A 412 -3.03 -7.68 -8.68
N PRO A 413 -2.34 -7.92 -7.55
CA PRO A 413 -2.70 -7.36 -6.25
C PRO A 413 -2.80 -5.83 -6.35
N GLY A 414 -3.97 -5.24 -6.08
CA GLY A 414 -4.16 -3.78 -6.14
C GLY A 414 -5.36 -3.28 -6.95
N LYS A 415 -6.15 -4.16 -7.60
CA LYS A 415 -7.40 -3.74 -8.30
C LYS A 415 -8.43 -3.07 -7.39
N HIS A 416 -8.35 -3.24 -6.07
CA HIS A 416 -9.32 -2.70 -5.11
C HIS A 416 -8.97 -1.31 -4.58
N TYR A 417 -7.75 -0.85 -4.80
CA TYR A 417 -7.23 0.42 -4.30
C TYR A 417 -6.92 1.38 -5.45
N GLN A 418 -6.90 2.67 -5.16
CA GLN A 418 -6.39 3.68 -6.09
C GLN A 418 -4.88 3.79 -5.90
N ALA A 419 -4.14 4.15 -6.94
CA ALA A 419 -2.78 4.64 -6.72
C ALA A 419 -2.87 5.97 -5.96
N VAL A 420 -2.38 6.03 -4.72
CA VAL A 420 -2.49 7.20 -3.84
C VAL A 420 -1.11 7.72 -3.44
N GLY A 421 -1.01 9.02 -3.19
CA GLY A 421 0.23 9.67 -2.81
C GLY A 421 -0.03 10.94 -2.00
N LEU A 422 1.00 11.39 -1.30
CA LEU A 422 0.93 12.53 -0.37
C LEU A 422 2.08 13.49 -0.63
N HIS A 423 1.80 14.79 -0.58
CA HIS A 423 2.81 15.84 -0.70
C HIS A 423 2.64 16.90 0.38
N LEU A 424 3.76 17.45 0.86
CA LEU A 424 3.80 18.53 1.84
C LEU A 424 4.56 19.75 1.36
N TRP A 425 4.07 20.92 1.75
CA TRP A 425 4.76 22.20 1.55
C TRP A 425 4.89 22.92 2.87
N LYS A 426 6.07 23.46 3.17
CA LYS A 426 6.24 24.39 4.28
C LYS A 426 5.68 25.76 3.88
N VAL A 427 4.92 26.39 4.77
CA VAL A 427 4.37 27.73 4.56
C VAL A 427 4.65 28.61 5.77
N GLU A 428 4.84 29.90 5.53
CA GLU A 428 5.16 30.86 6.57
C GLU A 428 3.96 31.18 7.48
N LYS A 429 2.75 31.22 6.91
CA LYS A 429 1.49 31.57 7.60
C LYS A 429 0.33 30.73 7.04
N ARG A 430 -0.78 30.60 7.78
CA ARG A 430 -2.00 29.89 7.33
C ARG A 430 -2.73 30.56 6.16
N ARG A 431 -2.51 31.86 5.93
CA ARG A 431 -3.05 32.57 4.77
C ARG A 431 -2.00 32.51 3.66
N VAL A 432 -2.27 31.71 2.64
CA VAL A 432 -1.38 31.53 1.50
C VAL A 432 -2.14 31.65 0.20
N ASN A 433 -1.45 32.13 -0.84
CA ASN A 433 -1.90 31.97 -2.20
C ASN A 433 -1.68 30.51 -2.61
N LEU A 434 -2.73 29.69 -2.50
CA LEU A 434 -2.68 28.25 -2.76
C LEU A 434 -2.09 27.91 -4.15
N PRO A 435 -2.51 28.55 -5.26
CA PRO A 435 -1.86 28.36 -6.56
C PRO A 435 -0.33 28.52 -6.52
N ARG A 436 0.16 29.62 -5.92
CA ARG A 436 1.60 29.89 -5.81
C ARG A 436 2.34 28.87 -4.94
N VAL A 437 1.72 28.37 -3.87
CA VAL A 437 2.33 27.34 -3.02
C VAL A 437 2.40 26.01 -3.77
N LEU A 438 1.31 25.60 -4.43
CA LEU A 438 1.27 24.31 -5.10
C LEU A 438 2.16 24.26 -6.36
N SER A 439 2.51 25.41 -6.94
CA SER A 439 3.46 25.50 -8.05
C SER A 439 4.92 25.25 -7.63
N THR A 440 5.26 25.40 -6.34
CA THR A 440 6.62 25.09 -5.88
C THR A 440 6.82 23.59 -5.63
N PRO A 441 8.07 23.10 -5.65
CA PRO A 441 8.37 21.74 -5.21
C PRO A 441 7.91 21.51 -3.76
N PRO A 442 7.40 20.31 -3.45
CA PRO A 442 7.03 19.98 -2.08
C PRO A 442 8.32 19.83 -1.25
N VAL A 443 8.23 20.12 0.05
CA VAL A 443 9.36 19.89 0.98
C VAL A 443 9.53 18.41 1.31
N ALA A 444 8.46 17.62 1.16
CA ALA A 444 8.46 16.18 1.32
C ALA A 444 7.26 15.59 0.56
N GLY A 445 7.36 14.35 0.09
CA GLY A 445 6.28 13.65 -0.58
C GLY A 445 6.57 12.16 -0.69
N THR A 446 5.53 11.36 -0.91
CA THR A 446 5.69 9.94 -1.25
C THR A 446 6.47 9.82 -2.56
N ALA A 447 7.33 8.80 -2.69
CA ALA A 447 8.18 8.63 -3.87
C ALA A 447 7.37 8.45 -5.16
N CYS A 448 6.25 7.72 -5.07
CA CYS A 448 5.28 7.55 -6.14
C CYS A 448 3.86 7.50 -5.58
N HIS A 449 2.88 7.41 -6.48
CA HIS A 449 1.54 6.96 -6.12
C HIS A 449 1.52 5.44 -6.16
N ALA A 450 1.21 4.80 -5.05
CA ALA A 450 1.19 3.34 -4.92
C ALA A 450 -0.23 2.81 -4.75
N TYR A 451 -0.49 1.59 -5.22
CA TYR A 451 -1.79 0.90 -5.08
C TYR A 451 -1.99 0.27 -3.69
N ASP A 452 -1.23 0.76 -2.70
CA ASP A 452 -1.25 0.27 -1.35
C ASP A 452 -2.48 0.78 -0.61
N ARG A 453 -2.98 -0.02 0.34
CA ARG A 453 -4.05 0.42 1.24
C ARG A 453 -3.62 1.63 2.08
N GLU A 454 -2.36 1.66 2.50
CA GLU A 454 -1.78 2.77 3.25
C GLU A 454 -0.42 3.17 2.68
N VAL A 455 -0.26 4.45 2.31
CA VAL A 455 1.04 5.03 1.95
C VAL A 455 1.52 5.95 3.06
N HIS A 456 2.81 5.91 3.39
CA HIS A 456 3.39 6.70 4.45
C HIS A 456 4.50 7.63 3.94
N LEU A 457 4.71 8.71 4.67
CA LEU A 457 5.78 9.65 4.48
C LEU A 457 6.42 9.94 5.84
N ARG A 458 7.71 9.66 5.94
CA ARG A 458 8.54 10.01 7.09
C ARG A 458 9.35 11.27 6.78
N CYS A 459 9.38 12.21 7.70
CA CYS A 459 10.21 13.40 7.58
C CYS A 459 10.58 14.02 8.93
N GLU A 460 11.74 14.66 8.99
CA GLU A 460 12.14 15.55 10.09
C GLU A 460 11.64 16.96 9.78
N LEU A 461 10.71 17.47 10.58
CA LEU A 461 10.09 18.77 10.35
C LEU A 461 10.53 19.78 11.41
N SER A 462 10.92 20.97 10.94
CA SER A 462 11.13 22.12 11.82
C SER A 462 9.79 22.74 12.24
N PRO A 463 9.78 23.55 13.32
CA PRO A 463 8.57 24.25 13.73
C PRO A 463 7.99 25.10 12.60
N GLY A 464 6.66 25.06 12.43
CA GLY A 464 5.99 25.83 11.40
C GLY A 464 4.65 25.26 10.94
N TYR A 465 4.14 25.85 9.86
CA TYR A 465 2.92 25.41 9.20
C TYR A 465 3.26 24.66 7.91
N TYR A 466 2.52 23.59 7.68
CA TYR A 466 2.68 22.72 6.54
C TYR A 466 1.32 22.46 5.88
N LEU A 467 1.30 22.48 4.56
CA LEU A 467 0.15 22.12 3.75
C LEU A 467 0.32 20.68 3.27
N ALA A 468 -0.51 19.76 3.74
CA ALA A 468 -0.54 18.37 3.29
C ALA A 468 -1.64 18.17 2.24
N VAL A 469 -1.30 17.57 1.11
CA VAL A 469 -2.22 17.30 -0.01
C VAL A 469 -2.19 15.82 -0.39
N PRO A 470 -3.11 15.00 0.14
CA PRO A 470 -3.33 13.64 -0.33
C PRO A 470 -4.04 13.65 -1.70
N SER A 471 -3.62 12.77 -2.61
CA SER A 471 -4.13 12.72 -3.98
C SER A 471 -4.16 11.30 -4.52
N THR A 472 -5.14 10.99 -5.34
CA THR A 472 -5.09 9.84 -6.26
C THR A 472 -4.15 10.15 -7.43
N PHE A 473 -3.67 9.12 -8.12
CA PHE A 473 -2.88 9.29 -9.33
C PHE A 473 -3.74 9.84 -10.46
N LEU A 474 -4.86 9.15 -10.73
CA LEU A 474 -5.82 9.53 -11.76
C LEU A 474 -6.72 10.67 -11.26
N LYS A 475 -7.03 11.61 -12.16
CA LYS A 475 -8.08 12.59 -11.96
C LYS A 475 -9.45 11.89 -11.95
N ASP A 476 -10.40 12.45 -11.19
CA ASP A 476 -11.79 12.00 -11.11
C ASP A 476 -11.95 10.58 -10.55
N ALA A 477 -10.90 10.06 -9.91
CA ALA A 477 -10.88 8.84 -9.13
C ALA A 477 -11.49 9.10 -7.74
N PRO A 478 -12.70 8.62 -7.44
CA PRO A 478 -13.30 8.81 -6.13
C PRO A 478 -12.72 7.83 -5.10
N GLY A 479 -12.79 8.19 -3.83
CA GLY A 479 -12.41 7.33 -2.71
C GLY A 479 -12.43 8.06 -1.36
N GLU A 480 -12.54 7.29 -0.28
CA GLU A 480 -12.41 7.78 1.10
C GLU A 480 -11.01 7.47 1.62
N PHE A 481 -10.46 8.35 2.46
CA PHE A 481 -9.19 8.12 3.14
C PHE A 481 -9.18 8.67 4.57
N LEU A 482 -8.27 8.16 5.39
CA LEU A 482 -7.92 8.66 6.71
C LEU A 482 -6.48 9.17 6.66
N LEU A 483 -6.29 10.47 6.88
CA LEU A 483 -4.98 11.08 7.01
C LEU A 483 -4.54 10.97 8.46
N ARG A 484 -3.51 10.18 8.72
CA ARG A 484 -2.95 9.91 10.06
C ARG A 484 -1.59 10.59 10.20
N VAL A 485 -1.31 11.16 11.36
CA VAL A 485 -0.06 11.82 11.69
C VAL A 485 0.43 11.29 13.03
N PHE A 486 1.68 10.85 13.09
CA PHE A 486 2.38 10.42 14.30
C PHE A 486 3.65 11.25 14.43
N SER A 487 3.94 11.75 15.63
CA SER A 487 5.10 12.61 15.82
C SER A 487 5.72 12.47 17.21
N THR A 488 7.03 12.66 17.28
CA THR A 488 7.77 12.78 18.54
C THR A 488 7.43 14.03 19.34
N GLY A 489 6.95 15.09 18.68
CA GLY A 489 6.61 16.37 19.31
C GLY A 489 5.23 16.87 18.92
N ARG A 490 4.81 17.98 19.51
CA ARG A 490 3.40 18.40 19.46
C ARG A 490 2.96 18.84 18.06
N VAL A 491 1.96 18.17 17.51
CA VAL A 491 1.34 18.50 16.22
C VAL A 491 -0.15 18.84 16.32
N SER A 492 -0.63 19.68 15.40
CA SER A 492 -2.07 19.92 15.16
C SER A 492 -2.42 19.70 13.69
N LEU A 493 -3.52 18.98 13.42
CA LEU A 493 -4.01 18.69 12.08
C LEU A 493 -5.41 19.27 11.90
N SER A 494 -5.69 19.93 10.78
CA SER A 494 -7.03 20.48 10.47
C SER A 494 -7.28 20.55 8.96
N ALA A 495 -8.51 20.25 8.52
CA ALA A 495 -8.88 20.33 7.11
C ALA A 495 -9.07 21.79 6.64
N ILE A 496 -8.72 22.05 5.38
CA ILE A 496 -8.99 23.33 4.70
C ILE A 496 -10.33 23.22 3.98
N ARG A 497 -11.30 24.06 4.33
CA ARG A 497 -12.58 24.13 3.62
C ARG A 497 -12.35 24.71 2.23
N ALA A 498 -12.72 23.96 1.19
CA ALA A 498 -12.71 24.46 -0.19
C ALA A 498 -13.90 25.42 -0.39
N VAL A 499 -13.66 26.58 -0.99
CA VAL A 499 -14.71 27.45 -1.54
C VAL A 499 -15.02 26.92 -2.94
N ALA A 500 -16.18 26.31 -3.13
CA ALA A 500 -16.60 25.80 -4.43
C ALA A 500 -16.78 26.96 -5.42
N LYS A 501 -16.06 26.95 -6.55
CA LYS A 501 -16.38 27.75 -7.73
C LYS A 501 -17.07 26.83 -8.73
N ASN A 502 -18.33 27.13 -9.04
CA ASN A 502 -19.12 26.46 -10.06
C ASN A 502 -18.51 26.71 -11.45
N THR A 503 -18.19 25.65 -12.19
CA THR A 503 -17.94 25.72 -13.64
C THR A 503 -18.57 24.52 -14.36
N THR A 504 -19.46 24.82 -15.28
CA THR A 504 -20.18 23.91 -16.19
C THR A 504 -19.30 23.48 -17.39
N PRO A 505 -19.47 22.26 -17.96
CA PRO A 505 -18.72 21.85 -19.15
C PRO A 505 -19.55 21.78 -20.45
N GLY A 506 -18.94 22.28 -21.54
CA GLY A 506 -18.87 21.57 -22.83
C GLY A 506 -19.76 22.07 -23.98
N ALA A 507 -19.14 22.60 -25.04
CA ALA A 507 -19.70 22.66 -26.39
C ALA A 507 -18.65 22.18 -27.41
N ALA A 508 -19.05 21.31 -28.34
CA ALA A 508 -18.25 20.83 -29.46
C ALA A 508 -18.23 21.85 -30.62
N LEU A 509 -17.18 21.86 -31.44
CA LEU A 509 -17.04 22.76 -32.60
C LEU A 509 -16.74 21.99 -33.91
N PRO A 510 -17.08 22.57 -35.09
CA PRO A 510 -17.17 21.88 -36.39
C PRO A 510 -15.87 21.93 -37.23
N ALA A 511 -15.88 21.21 -38.37
CA ALA A 511 -14.73 20.97 -39.26
C ALA A 511 -14.27 22.20 -40.08
N GLY A 512 -12.95 22.30 -40.34
CA GLY A 512 -12.30 23.32 -41.19
C GLY A 512 -10.88 22.89 -41.61
N GLU A 513 -10.26 23.60 -42.56
CA GLU A 513 -8.90 23.34 -43.08
C GLU A 513 -7.80 23.73 -42.07
N TRP A 514 -6.71 22.97 -42.01
CA TRP A 514 -5.61 23.13 -41.03
C TRP A 514 -4.26 23.37 -41.71
N GLY A 515 -3.52 24.40 -41.28
CA GLY A 515 -2.10 24.55 -41.59
C GLY A 515 -1.24 23.85 -40.56
N THR A 516 -0.29 23.01 -40.97
CA THR A 516 0.54 22.17 -40.08
C THR A 516 2.03 22.49 -40.16
N VAL A 517 2.68 22.54 -38.99
CA VAL A 517 4.13 22.62 -38.82
C VAL A 517 4.60 21.39 -38.05
N GLN A 518 5.69 20.75 -38.50
CA GLN A 518 6.30 19.60 -37.83
C GLN A 518 7.70 19.95 -37.33
N LEU A 519 7.98 19.60 -36.09
CA LEU A 519 9.26 19.84 -35.40
C LEU A 519 9.78 18.51 -34.87
N ARG A 520 11.02 18.14 -35.23
CA ARG A 520 11.64 16.90 -34.78
C ARG A 520 12.60 17.17 -33.61
N GLY A 521 12.64 16.25 -32.65
CA GLY A 521 13.53 16.33 -31.50
C GLY A 521 13.88 14.95 -30.94
N SER A 522 14.74 14.94 -29.92
CA SER A 522 15.01 13.73 -29.15
C SER A 522 15.33 14.03 -27.68
N TRP A 523 14.91 13.12 -26.82
CA TRP A 523 15.28 13.03 -25.42
C TRP A 523 16.59 12.22 -25.33
N ARG A 524 17.63 12.82 -24.75
CA ARG A 524 18.95 12.21 -24.49
C ARG A 524 19.24 12.26 -23.01
N ALA A 525 19.64 11.14 -22.43
CA ALA A 525 19.94 11.03 -21.00
C ALA A 525 21.00 12.07 -20.58
N GLY A 526 20.80 12.70 -19.42
CA GLY A 526 21.68 13.74 -18.87
C GLY A 526 21.73 15.06 -19.65
N GLN A 527 21.04 15.19 -20.80
CA GLN A 527 21.07 16.40 -21.63
C GLN A 527 19.68 16.98 -21.86
N THR A 528 18.81 16.23 -22.53
CA THR A 528 17.47 16.69 -22.93
C THR A 528 16.34 15.81 -22.43
N ALA A 529 16.62 14.73 -21.71
CA ALA A 529 15.63 13.86 -21.08
C ALA A 529 15.31 14.32 -19.65
N GLY A 530 14.71 15.50 -19.51
CA GLY A 530 14.43 16.11 -18.19
C GLY A 530 13.28 15.46 -17.41
N GLY A 531 12.54 14.54 -18.01
CA GLY A 531 11.37 13.90 -17.39
C GLY A 531 10.18 14.85 -17.25
N SER A 532 9.18 14.47 -16.47
CA SER A 532 7.98 15.30 -16.22
C SER A 532 8.26 16.44 -15.23
N ARG A 533 7.30 17.37 -15.07
CA ARG A 533 7.38 18.50 -14.13
C ARG A 533 7.54 18.11 -12.65
N ASN A 534 7.44 16.81 -12.32
CA ASN A 534 7.72 16.29 -10.99
C ASN A 534 9.21 16.28 -10.63
N PHE A 535 10.09 16.38 -11.63
CA PHE A 535 11.54 16.25 -11.46
C PHE A 535 12.23 17.60 -11.63
N ALA A 536 13.30 17.83 -10.85
CA ALA A 536 14.10 19.06 -10.91
C ALA A 536 14.80 19.25 -12.26
N SER A 537 15.02 18.16 -13.00
CA SER A 537 15.60 18.14 -14.35
C SER A 537 14.62 18.58 -15.46
N TYR A 538 13.33 18.79 -15.18
CA TYR A 538 12.34 19.18 -16.19
C TYR A 538 12.77 20.33 -17.13
N PRO A 539 13.45 21.41 -16.67
CA PRO A 539 13.86 22.50 -17.54
C PRO A 539 14.87 22.13 -18.65
N THR A 540 15.48 20.94 -18.59
CA THR A 540 16.40 20.47 -19.63
C THR A 540 15.68 19.87 -20.85
N ASN A 541 14.36 19.63 -20.77
CA ASN A 541 13.59 19.10 -21.90
C ASN A 541 13.64 20.02 -23.14
N PRO A 542 13.49 19.47 -24.36
CA PRO A 542 13.40 20.26 -25.58
C PRO A 542 12.28 21.28 -25.50
N CYS A 543 12.51 22.49 -26.00
CA CYS A 543 11.56 23.59 -25.93
C CYS A 543 11.43 24.26 -27.30
N PHE A 544 10.28 24.09 -27.95
CA PHE A 544 10.06 24.56 -29.31
C PHE A 544 9.15 25.80 -29.35
N PRO A 545 9.55 26.90 -30.00
CA PRO A 545 8.69 28.06 -30.18
C PRO A 545 7.65 27.84 -31.30
N PHE A 546 6.47 28.44 -31.15
CA PHE A 546 5.49 28.59 -32.23
C PHE A 546 4.64 29.85 -32.02
N SER A 547 4.06 30.39 -33.10
CA SER A 547 3.25 31.60 -33.02
C SER A 547 1.87 31.36 -33.60
N VAL A 548 0.86 32.00 -32.99
CA VAL A 548 -0.50 32.04 -33.49
C VAL A 548 -0.68 33.39 -34.20
N PRO A 549 -1.01 33.42 -35.51
CA PRO A 549 -1.12 34.66 -36.27
C PRO A 549 -2.20 35.60 -35.72
N GLU A 550 -1.99 36.91 -35.92
CA GLU A 550 -2.98 37.93 -35.64
C GLU A 550 -4.29 37.69 -36.42
N GLY A 551 -5.42 38.04 -35.80
CA GLY A 551 -6.75 37.81 -36.37
C GLY A 551 -7.87 38.03 -35.34
N PRO A 552 -9.14 38.00 -35.79
CA PRO A 552 -10.28 38.22 -34.91
C PRO A 552 -10.48 36.99 -33.99
N GLY A 553 -10.08 37.12 -32.73
CA GLY A 553 -10.31 36.13 -31.68
C GLY A 553 -9.30 34.97 -31.65
N PRO A 554 -9.48 34.03 -30.69
CA PRO A 554 -8.55 32.91 -30.51
C PRO A 554 -8.71 31.86 -31.62
N ARG A 555 -7.59 31.32 -32.10
CA ARG A 555 -7.57 30.30 -33.15
C ARG A 555 -7.54 28.89 -32.58
N CYS A 556 -8.15 27.97 -33.30
CA CYS A 556 -8.10 26.55 -32.95
C CYS A 556 -6.74 25.96 -33.35
N VAL A 557 -6.01 25.44 -32.36
CA VAL A 557 -4.68 24.84 -32.51
C VAL A 557 -4.71 23.43 -31.94
N ARG A 558 -4.27 22.45 -32.74
CA ARG A 558 -4.04 21.07 -32.31
C ARG A 558 -2.54 20.82 -32.25
N ILE A 559 -2.04 20.48 -31.07
CA ILE A 559 -0.66 20.04 -30.90
C ILE A 559 -0.65 18.53 -30.70
N THR A 560 0.22 17.85 -31.42
CA THR A 560 0.39 16.41 -31.40
C THR A 560 1.85 16.09 -31.13
N LEU A 561 2.14 15.25 -30.13
CA LEU A 561 3.47 14.70 -29.87
C LEU A 561 3.45 13.22 -30.23
N HIS A 562 4.32 12.83 -31.16
CA HIS A 562 4.46 11.47 -31.65
C HIS A 562 5.88 10.96 -31.37
N GLN A 563 6.03 9.92 -30.56
CA GLN A 563 7.33 9.27 -30.32
C GLN A 563 7.69 8.30 -31.46
N HIS A 564 8.96 8.23 -31.82
CA HIS A 564 9.48 7.30 -32.82
C HIS A 564 9.94 6.03 -32.11
N CYS A 565 9.23 4.93 -32.31
CA CYS A 565 9.62 3.60 -31.80
C CYS A 565 10.32 2.81 -32.90
N ARG A 566 11.30 1.98 -32.54
CA ARG A 566 11.88 1.01 -33.48
C ARG A 566 10.95 -0.21 -33.58
N PRO A 567 10.95 -0.96 -34.69
CA PRO A 567 10.11 -2.15 -34.86
C PRO A 567 10.33 -3.26 -33.80
N SER A 568 11.44 -3.21 -33.05
CA SER A 568 11.78 -4.14 -31.97
C SER A 568 11.34 -3.70 -30.57
N ASP A 569 10.85 -2.47 -30.39
CA ASP A 569 10.45 -1.94 -29.08
C ASP A 569 9.04 -2.45 -28.73
N THR A 570 8.93 -3.26 -27.67
CA THR A 570 7.65 -3.84 -27.22
C THR A 570 6.85 -2.91 -26.30
N GLU A 571 7.38 -1.74 -25.91
CA GLU A 571 6.71 -0.82 -24.98
C GLU A 571 6.91 0.66 -25.38
N PHE A 572 5.82 1.44 -25.39
CA PHE A 572 5.84 2.90 -25.58
C PHE A 572 6.33 3.60 -24.32
N HIS A 573 7.08 4.71 -24.45
CA HIS A 573 7.33 5.55 -23.28
C HIS A 573 6.07 6.34 -22.92
N PRO A 574 5.83 6.63 -21.63
CA PRO A 574 4.78 7.56 -21.21
C PRO A 574 5.18 8.98 -21.64
N ILE A 575 4.53 9.52 -22.68
CA ILE A 575 4.83 10.83 -23.28
C ILE A 575 3.72 11.86 -23.03
N GLY A 576 4.12 13.14 -22.93
CA GLY A 576 3.24 14.28 -22.68
C GLY A 576 3.91 15.59 -23.07
N PHE A 577 3.15 16.70 -23.09
CA PHE A 577 3.73 18.02 -23.37
C PHE A 577 3.02 19.16 -22.66
N HIS A 578 3.71 20.29 -22.50
CA HIS A 578 3.21 21.51 -21.90
C HIS A 578 3.37 22.71 -22.85
N ILE A 579 2.43 23.64 -22.84
CA ILE A 579 2.41 24.87 -23.67
C ILE A 579 2.52 26.08 -22.75
N PHE A 580 3.40 27.01 -23.07
CA PHE A 580 3.63 28.26 -22.32
C PHE A 580 3.42 29.45 -23.25
N GLN A 581 2.74 30.50 -22.78
CA GLN A 581 2.69 31.78 -23.47
C GLN A 581 3.96 32.58 -23.16
N VAL A 582 4.59 33.14 -24.19
CA VAL A 582 5.73 34.04 -24.03
C VAL A 582 5.18 35.45 -23.81
N PRO A 583 5.48 36.13 -22.69
CA PRO A 583 5.03 37.50 -22.46
C PRO A 583 5.54 38.46 -23.54
N GLU A 584 4.65 39.35 -24.03
CA GLU A 584 5.03 40.43 -24.94
C GLU A 584 5.58 41.61 -24.13
N GLY A 585 6.89 41.83 -24.22
CA GLY A 585 7.64 42.78 -23.40
C GLY A 585 8.85 42.09 -22.80
N GLY A 586 10.06 42.62 -23.08
CA GLY A 586 11.33 42.02 -22.68
C GLY A 586 11.36 41.57 -21.20
N ARG A 587 12.07 40.47 -20.93
CA ARG A 587 12.19 39.86 -19.60
C ARG A 587 12.45 40.94 -18.54
N SER A 588 11.55 41.09 -17.57
CA SER A 588 11.90 41.72 -16.30
C SER A 588 13.03 40.92 -15.67
N GLN A 589 14.08 41.58 -15.16
CA GLN A 589 15.25 40.92 -14.56
C GLN A 589 14.89 40.02 -13.36
N ASP A 590 13.69 40.17 -12.78
CA ASP A 590 13.20 39.41 -11.63
C ASP A 590 12.18 38.29 -11.96
N ALA A 591 11.85 38.08 -13.24
CA ALA A 591 10.86 37.07 -13.61
C ALA A 591 11.45 35.64 -13.62
N PRO A 592 10.79 34.63 -13.00
CA PRO A 592 11.29 33.26 -13.01
C PRO A 592 11.36 32.71 -14.46
N PRO A 593 12.36 31.87 -14.77
CA PRO A 593 12.49 31.19 -16.05
C PRO A 593 11.15 30.62 -16.54
N LEU A 594 10.81 30.83 -17.82
CA LEU A 594 9.50 30.52 -18.39
C LEU A 594 8.99 29.11 -18.05
N LEU A 595 9.90 28.12 -18.03
CA LEU A 595 9.57 26.71 -17.76
C LEU A 595 9.20 26.43 -16.29
N LEU A 596 9.50 27.36 -15.38
CA LEU A 596 9.10 27.33 -13.97
C LEU A 596 7.72 27.98 -13.73
N GLN A 597 7.14 28.62 -14.75
CA GLN A 597 5.80 29.21 -14.67
C GLN A 597 4.72 28.14 -14.89
N GLU A 598 3.45 28.49 -14.64
CA GLU A 598 2.31 27.62 -14.94
C GLU A 598 2.15 27.51 -16.47
N PRO A 599 2.05 26.31 -17.03
CA PRO A 599 1.80 26.15 -18.46
C PRO A 599 0.37 26.62 -18.76
N LEU A 600 0.21 27.39 -19.84
CA LEU A 600 -1.10 27.79 -20.33
C LEU A 600 -2.00 26.57 -20.57
N LEU A 601 -1.42 25.50 -21.12
CA LEU A 601 -2.11 24.25 -21.45
C LEU A 601 -1.16 23.05 -21.35
N SER A 602 -1.71 21.85 -21.14
CA SER A 602 -0.94 20.62 -21.03
C SER A 602 -1.66 19.43 -21.67
N CYS A 603 -0.91 18.52 -22.28
CA CYS A 603 -1.37 17.20 -22.73
C CYS A 603 -0.79 16.14 -21.79
N VAL A 604 -1.48 15.94 -20.68
CA VAL A 604 -1.11 15.08 -19.55
C VAL A 604 -2.40 14.44 -18.97
N PRO A 605 -2.34 13.30 -18.26
CA PRO A 605 -1.14 12.55 -17.83
C PRO A 605 -0.31 12.03 -18.99
N HIS A 606 0.99 11.83 -18.79
CA HIS A 606 1.84 11.13 -19.76
C HIS A 606 1.26 9.75 -20.06
N ARG A 607 1.17 9.37 -21.33
CA ARG A 607 0.50 8.12 -21.76
C ARG A 607 1.46 7.21 -22.48
N TYR A 608 1.36 5.91 -22.19
CA TYR A 608 1.98 4.83 -22.97
C TYR A 608 1.27 4.74 -24.33
N ALA A 609 1.60 5.68 -25.22
CA ALA A 609 0.97 5.81 -26.52
C ALA A 609 1.99 6.33 -27.53
N GLN A 610 1.93 5.81 -28.75
CA GLN A 610 2.77 6.31 -29.84
C GLN A 610 2.56 7.82 -30.09
N GLU A 611 1.33 8.29 -29.87
CA GLU A 611 0.94 9.67 -30.07
C GLU A 611 0.03 10.17 -28.92
N VAL A 612 0.25 11.41 -28.50
CA VAL A 612 -0.68 12.18 -27.65
C VAL A 612 -0.98 13.53 -28.28
N SER A 613 -2.24 13.97 -28.25
CA SER A 613 -2.63 15.24 -28.87
C SER A 613 -3.56 16.07 -27.99
N ARG A 614 -3.54 17.39 -28.20
CA ARG A 614 -4.39 18.35 -27.50
C ARG A 614 -4.90 19.41 -28.46
N LEU A 615 -6.22 19.54 -28.53
CA LEU A 615 -6.92 20.63 -29.20
C LEU A 615 -7.14 21.78 -28.21
N CYS A 616 -6.92 23.02 -28.66
CA CYS A 616 -7.09 24.20 -27.82
C CYS A 616 -7.40 25.46 -28.64
N LEU A 617 -7.93 26.48 -27.96
CA LEU A 617 -8.11 27.83 -28.51
C LEU A 617 -7.01 28.72 -27.94
N LEU A 618 -6.16 29.27 -28.79
CA LEU A 618 -5.05 30.15 -28.41
C LEU A 618 -5.27 31.54 -29.00
N PRO A 619 -5.19 32.62 -28.19
CA PRO A 619 -5.16 33.98 -28.74
C PRO A 619 -3.92 34.20 -29.61
N PRO A 620 -3.91 35.20 -30.50
CA PRO A 620 -2.70 35.64 -31.18
C PRO A 620 -1.55 35.87 -30.19
N GLY A 621 -0.35 35.44 -30.57
CA GLY A 621 0.83 35.57 -29.71
C GLY A 621 1.86 34.48 -29.92
N THR A 622 2.95 34.57 -29.15
CA THR A 622 4.07 33.62 -29.20
C THR A 622 4.01 32.63 -28.05
N TYR A 623 4.26 31.36 -28.35
CA TYR A 623 4.16 30.24 -27.42
C TYR A 623 5.38 29.33 -27.49
N ARG A 624 5.53 28.48 -26.47
CA ARG A 624 6.52 27.40 -26.41
C ARG A 624 5.87 26.10 -26.04
N VAL A 625 6.19 25.03 -26.77
CA VAL A 625 5.80 23.66 -26.44
C VAL A 625 7.01 22.87 -25.93
N VAL A 626 6.81 22.17 -24.82
CA VAL A 626 7.84 21.37 -24.14
C VAL A 626 7.38 19.92 -24.08
N PRO A 627 7.80 19.07 -25.04
CA PRO A 627 7.55 17.64 -24.98
C PRO A 627 8.47 16.94 -24.00
N SER A 628 7.93 16.00 -23.22
CA SER A 628 8.70 15.22 -22.26
C SER A 628 8.18 13.79 -22.10
N THR A 629 9.06 12.91 -21.66
CA THR A 629 8.75 11.62 -21.06
C THR A 629 8.35 11.80 -19.59
N TYR A 630 7.76 10.77 -18.97
CA TYR A 630 7.40 10.84 -17.55
C TYR A 630 8.61 10.84 -16.62
N LEU A 631 9.52 9.87 -16.79
CA LEU A 631 10.75 9.75 -16.00
C LEU A 631 11.89 10.54 -16.66
N PRO A 632 12.82 11.11 -15.86
CA PRO A 632 14.09 11.62 -16.37
C PRO A 632 14.90 10.51 -17.06
N ASP A 633 15.85 10.92 -17.88
CA ASP A 633 16.81 10.03 -18.56
C ASP A 633 16.18 8.95 -19.46
N THR A 634 14.88 9.05 -19.74
CA THR A 634 14.22 8.22 -20.75
C THR A 634 14.55 8.76 -22.13
N GLU A 635 15.28 7.97 -22.92
CA GLU A 635 15.74 8.34 -24.25
C GLU A 635 14.70 8.05 -25.33
N GLY A 636 14.68 8.84 -26.41
CA GLY A 636 13.80 8.57 -27.54
C GLY A 636 13.75 9.72 -28.54
N ALA A 637 13.43 9.42 -29.80
CA ALA A 637 13.18 10.44 -30.82
C ALA A 637 11.67 10.73 -30.91
N PHE A 638 11.30 11.94 -31.30
CA PHE A 638 9.89 12.33 -31.41
C PHE A 638 9.67 13.41 -32.47
N THR A 639 8.40 13.62 -32.82
CA THR A 639 7.92 14.71 -33.66
C THR A 639 6.77 15.42 -32.97
N VAL A 640 6.85 16.75 -32.87
CA VAL A 640 5.75 17.62 -32.48
C VAL A 640 5.11 18.21 -33.74
N THR A 641 3.84 17.94 -33.96
CA THR A 641 3.04 18.55 -35.03
C THR A 641 2.12 19.61 -34.43
N ILE A 642 2.18 20.83 -34.93
CA ILE A 642 1.29 21.93 -34.56
C ILE A 642 0.41 22.24 -35.76
N ALA A 643 -0.88 21.95 -35.65
CA ALA A 643 -1.88 22.27 -36.65
C ALA A 643 -2.70 23.48 -36.18
N THR A 644 -2.74 24.55 -36.96
CA THR A 644 -3.55 25.74 -36.70
C THR A 644 -4.66 25.82 -37.74
N ARG A 645 -5.91 26.00 -37.32
CA ARG A 645 -7.04 26.12 -38.25
C ARG A 645 -6.93 27.42 -39.06
N ILE A 646 -7.15 27.32 -40.37
CA ILE A 646 -7.18 28.45 -41.30
C ILE A 646 -8.65 28.87 -41.43
N ASP A 647 -8.99 30.02 -40.88
CA ASP A 647 -10.30 30.63 -41.12
C ASP A 647 -10.22 31.39 -42.47
N ARG A 648 -10.80 30.86 -43.54
CA ARG A 648 -11.02 31.64 -44.78
C ARG A 648 -12.26 32.51 -44.55
N SER A 649 -12.18 33.80 -44.89
CA SER A 649 -13.41 34.59 -45.06
C SER A 649 -14.22 34.02 -46.22
N PRO A 650 -15.56 34.02 -46.16
CA PRO A 650 -16.34 33.81 -47.36
C PRO A 650 -15.99 34.95 -48.33
N SER A 651 -15.39 34.61 -49.47
CA SER A 651 -15.23 35.54 -50.58
C SER A 651 -16.61 36.08 -50.96
N TRP A 652 -16.70 37.40 -51.12
CA TRP A 652 -17.88 38.03 -51.73
C TRP A 652 -17.99 37.58 -53.18
N GLN A 653 -19.15 36.98 -53.50
CA GLN A 653 -19.64 36.49 -54.80
C GLN A 653 -18.95 35.27 -55.42
#